data_AF-A0A2Z4LPJ9-F1
#
_entry.id   AF-A0A2Z4LPJ9-F1
#
_cell.length_a   1.000
_cell.length_b   1.000
_cell.length_c   1.000
_cell.angle_alpha   90.00
_cell.angle_beta   90.00
_cell.angle_gamma   90.00
#
_symmetry.space_group_name_H-M   'P 1'
#
loop_
_entity.id
_entity.type
_entity.pdbx_description
1 polymer ?
#
loop_
_entity_poly.entity_id
_entity_poly.type
_entity_poly.pdbx_seq_one_letter_code
_entity_poly.pdbx_strand_id
1 'polypeptide(L)'
;MSTKSLHIVFQLFFLVFASQPYAQTKPHWQNPEVVNVNKLPARATSISYPDEKLAIAADRDASPRKLSLDGAWKFHFAEAPSKAPQDFFQPTYPDNNWNELPIPSNWELYGYGKPWHRLTHQIWENKGVEQPNIPEDYNPTGSYRKNFTLPKEWKDMQVTLHVGAASSALRVWVNGNYVGYSEDNRLPAEFDITPLLTPKKENLIALQVLQWSDGSYLEDQDHWRMSGITREVYLEAAPKVQLYDFGVRTDLDENYEDAELQIRPEIVKFGNVDTKDWTVAAQLYDEESQPVLPKALEITVEKILKEHYPQIGNRPFENLMKVDVKNPKKWSAEFPNLYTLVLSLRDANGKLVEARSTRIGFREIDISDGQFKVNGVPVLLYGVNRHDWDAITGKAENKEAMRRDAELMKRLNVNASRSSHYPNPPYWYELCDEYGIYVMDEANIESHGKGSLFSNIPAWHSAFLERGIRMVERDKNYPSIVSWSLGNEAGFGPNHAALSAWIKEFDPTRPIHAEGAQNIYGYNWPKPEPKDRVYTDFLSRMYRLTDDMIDLATKSDDNRPVIWCEYAHSQGNSTGDLEGYWKAIRKYSRLVGGFVWDWRDQLVFKESKDEKPLWKHGQDFGQEQADLNPIQKGLISADGKIKSGGWQAKYVWQRVKIAADSISKGLFTVENRHFRTNLNTYDVVWEITEDGKVVKSGSIDSPDIEAGTSGKLRLDLPKIDMKQGFYYHLKISFTLKEDKPWAKKDYAIAGEQFLLNYIPISKTTEKKSAPQLMESSSEIIITTQTTKLVFDKRGGRLVVYEMDGKNLISSAPKPNFWRPPTDNDLASEIIKRQGFWKAASIQQKLIAISTTKTDKDIRVVMAHKLANSEATVTQTYVLLKDGTLQVDHHFQPEANMPEMPRLGWQLQIPSEYDQIQWFGRGPLESYSDKKTGAFFGNYQKSVKNDFTYYVRPQESSNKAEVYWAELRDSNGRGLRIEFVGHPLSFSAWPFTQEQIEKANRIEELIFEETITLNIDYKQMGVGGDNTWNLDARPHEAFRIGAKPHAYSFKIIPVKD
;
A
#
# COMPACT_ATOMS: atom_id res chain seq x y z
N MET A 1 -23.27 -58.29 -65.44
CA MET A 1 -24.04 -57.07 -65.12
C MET A 1 -23.07 -55.91 -64.94
N SER A 2 -23.30 -54.89 -65.76
CA SER A 2 -22.74 -53.54 -65.88
C SER A 2 -21.74 -53.01 -64.83
N THR A 3 -20.60 -52.56 -65.37
CA THR A 3 -19.53 -51.72 -64.80
C THR A 3 -19.95 -50.34 -64.27
N LYS A 4 -21.26 -50.02 -64.21
CA LYS A 4 -21.76 -48.75 -63.66
C LYS A 4 -21.94 -48.73 -62.13
N SER A 5 -21.91 -49.87 -61.44
CA SER A 5 -22.14 -49.91 -59.98
C SER A 5 -20.86 -49.78 -59.13
N LEU A 6 -19.66 -49.93 -59.72
CA LEU A 6 -18.39 -49.85 -58.96
C LEU A 6 -17.83 -48.42 -58.89
N HIS A 7 -18.19 -47.53 -59.81
CA HIS A 7 -17.76 -46.13 -59.79
C HIS A 7 -18.52 -45.26 -58.79
N ILE A 8 -19.77 -45.63 -58.45
CA ILE A 8 -20.58 -44.87 -57.48
C ILE A 8 -20.17 -45.19 -56.03
N VAL A 9 -19.76 -46.42 -55.74
CA VAL A 9 -19.26 -46.80 -54.39
C VAL A 9 -17.86 -46.23 -54.12
N PHE A 10 -17.01 -46.10 -55.14
CA PHE A 10 -15.67 -45.51 -54.98
C PHE A 10 -15.69 -43.97 -54.85
N GLN A 11 -16.67 -43.27 -55.45
CA GLN A 11 -16.84 -41.82 -55.26
C GLN A 11 -17.54 -41.46 -53.94
N LEU A 12 -18.46 -42.30 -53.43
CA LEU A 12 -19.07 -42.09 -52.11
C LEU A 12 -18.11 -42.36 -50.95
N PHE A 13 -17.11 -43.23 -51.11
CA PHE A 13 -16.06 -43.45 -50.09
C PHE A 13 -15.06 -42.28 -49.99
N PHE A 14 -14.81 -41.54 -51.07
CA PHE A 14 -13.94 -40.35 -51.05
C PHE A 14 -14.66 -39.07 -50.59
N LEU A 15 -15.98 -38.98 -50.74
CA LEU A 15 -16.77 -37.84 -50.27
C LEU A 15 -17.07 -37.86 -48.76
N VAL A 16 -16.91 -39.01 -48.09
CA VAL A 16 -17.08 -39.12 -46.62
C VAL A 16 -15.76 -38.87 -45.86
N PHE A 17 -14.61 -38.90 -46.53
CA PHE A 17 -13.31 -38.51 -45.93
C PHE A 17 -12.88 -37.07 -46.25
N ALA A 18 -13.59 -36.36 -47.15
CA ALA A 18 -13.30 -34.97 -47.51
C ALA A 18 -14.19 -33.93 -46.79
N SER A 19 -15.01 -34.37 -45.85
CA SER A 19 -15.84 -33.52 -45.01
C SER A 19 -15.76 -34.00 -43.56
N GLN A 20 -14.56 -33.95 -42.97
CA GLN A 20 -14.58 -33.56 -41.57
C GLN A 20 -15.23 -32.17 -41.55
N PRO A 21 -16.35 -31.96 -40.84
CA PRO A 21 -16.67 -30.60 -40.47
C PRO A 21 -15.39 -30.08 -39.80
N TYR A 22 -14.83 -28.98 -40.31
CA TYR A 22 -14.04 -28.11 -39.47
C TYR A 22 -15.00 -27.71 -38.34
N ALA A 23 -15.11 -28.57 -37.32
CA ALA A 23 -15.58 -28.15 -36.03
C ALA A 23 -14.65 -26.98 -35.71
N GLN A 24 -15.20 -25.78 -35.70
CA GLN A 24 -14.46 -24.55 -35.49
C GLN A 24 -13.72 -24.73 -34.17
N THR A 25 -12.43 -25.07 -34.24
CA THR A 25 -11.61 -25.32 -33.06
C THR A 25 -11.58 -24.00 -32.31
N LYS A 26 -12.15 -23.97 -31.10
CA LYS A 26 -12.12 -22.77 -30.27
C LYS A 26 -10.67 -22.29 -30.15
N PRO A 27 -10.42 -20.98 -30.30
CA PRO A 27 -9.08 -20.47 -30.09
C PRO A 27 -8.62 -20.74 -28.65
N HIS A 28 -7.30 -20.84 -28.42
CA HIS A 28 -6.76 -21.16 -27.10
C HIS A 28 -7.25 -20.18 -26.01
N TRP A 29 -7.33 -18.88 -26.33
CA TRP A 29 -7.78 -17.80 -25.44
C TRP A 29 -9.30 -17.77 -25.13
N GLN A 30 -10.02 -18.83 -25.48
CA GLN A 30 -11.42 -19.09 -25.12
C GLN A 30 -11.60 -20.55 -24.65
N ASN A 31 -10.54 -21.15 -24.11
CA ASN A 31 -10.52 -22.53 -23.65
C ASN A 31 -9.69 -22.67 -22.36
N PRO A 32 -10.34 -22.69 -21.17
CA PRO A 32 -9.66 -22.71 -19.87
C PRO A 32 -8.88 -24.01 -19.59
N GLU A 33 -9.06 -25.04 -20.43
CA GLU A 33 -8.25 -26.26 -20.40
C GLU A 33 -6.88 -26.09 -21.08
N VAL A 34 -6.68 -25.03 -21.87
CA VAL A 34 -5.47 -24.75 -22.66
C VAL A 34 -4.86 -23.41 -22.25
N VAL A 35 -4.22 -23.39 -21.09
CA VAL A 35 -3.56 -22.17 -20.57
C VAL A 35 -2.14 -21.94 -21.08
N ASN A 36 -1.56 -22.93 -21.76
CA ASN A 36 -0.27 -22.83 -22.42
C ASN A 36 -0.09 -23.85 -23.55
N VAL A 37 0.84 -23.57 -24.48
CA VAL A 37 1.31 -24.49 -25.53
C VAL A 37 2.81 -24.33 -25.68
N ASN A 38 3.55 -25.44 -25.58
CA ASN A 38 5.03 -25.51 -25.69
C ASN A 38 5.80 -24.63 -24.68
N LYS A 39 5.14 -24.13 -23.63
CA LYS A 39 5.79 -23.39 -22.54
C LYS A 39 6.66 -24.37 -21.75
N LEU A 40 7.88 -23.94 -21.42
CA LEU A 40 8.77 -24.71 -20.56
C LEU A 40 8.21 -24.76 -19.12
N PRO A 41 8.46 -25.84 -18.35
CA PRO A 41 8.10 -25.89 -16.93
C PRO A 41 8.68 -24.70 -16.16
N ALA A 42 7.90 -24.18 -15.21
CA ALA A 42 8.40 -23.15 -14.29
C ALA A 42 9.53 -23.70 -13.43
N ARG A 43 10.43 -22.80 -13.04
CA ARG A 43 11.66 -23.09 -12.29
C ARG A 43 12.02 -21.89 -11.45
N ALA A 44 12.89 -22.09 -10.46
CA ALA A 44 13.33 -21.03 -9.58
C ALA A 44 14.02 -19.91 -10.36
N THR A 45 13.77 -18.66 -9.96
CA THR A 45 14.43 -17.49 -10.55
C THR A 45 15.95 -17.63 -10.44
N SER A 46 16.63 -17.83 -11.57
CA SER A 46 18.09 -17.95 -11.67
C SER A 46 18.54 -17.68 -13.11
N ILE A 47 19.85 -17.53 -13.34
CA ILE A 47 20.43 -17.45 -14.68
C ILE A 47 21.63 -18.37 -14.77
N SER A 48 21.91 -18.89 -15.96
CA SER A 48 23.14 -19.59 -16.29
C SER A 48 24.33 -18.63 -16.24
N TYR A 49 25.39 -18.99 -15.52
CA TYR A 49 26.68 -18.29 -15.52
C TYR A 49 27.78 -19.17 -16.12
N PRO A 50 28.76 -18.59 -16.84
CA PRO A 50 29.91 -19.35 -17.35
C PRO A 50 30.99 -19.63 -16.30
N ASP A 51 30.98 -18.91 -15.17
CA ASP A 51 31.97 -19.04 -14.10
C ASP A 51 31.35 -18.83 -12.71
N GLU A 52 32.08 -19.31 -11.69
CA GLU A 52 31.65 -19.25 -10.28
C GLU A 52 31.70 -17.83 -9.71
N LYS A 53 32.59 -16.95 -10.20
CA LYS A 53 32.72 -15.59 -9.66
C LYS A 53 31.46 -14.76 -9.94
N LEU A 54 30.92 -14.86 -11.16
CA LEU A 54 29.64 -14.23 -11.50
C LEU A 54 28.48 -14.83 -10.69
N ALA A 55 28.48 -16.17 -10.50
CA ALA A 55 27.46 -16.83 -9.69
C ALA A 55 27.51 -16.39 -8.21
N ILE A 56 28.69 -16.20 -7.62
CA ILE A 56 28.87 -15.69 -6.24
C ILE A 56 28.28 -14.27 -6.10
N ALA A 57 28.46 -13.41 -7.10
CA ALA A 57 27.89 -12.06 -7.08
C ALA A 57 26.35 -12.07 -7.17
N ALA A 58 25.77 -13.13 -7.75
CA ALA A 58 24.33 -13.35 -7.90
C ALA A 58 23.58 -12.22 -8.62
N ASP A 59 24.26 -11.48 -9.50
CA ASP A 59 23.65 -10.48 -10.36
C ASP A 59 23.29 -11.09 -11.72
N ARG A 60 21.99 -11.31 -11.94
CA ARG A 60 21.47 -11.94 -13.16
C ARG A 60 21.79 -11.13 -14.42
N ASP A 61 21.86 -9.80 -14.31
CA ASP A 61 22.09 -8.90 -15.45
C ASP A 61 23.57 -8.85 -15.86
N ALA A 62 24.48 -9.22 -14.96
CA ALA A 62 25.91 -9.31 -15.24
C ALA A 62 26.30 -10.57 -16.03
N SER A 63 25.40 -11.55 -16.18
CA SER A 63 25.73 -12.78 -16.90
C SER A 63 25.85 -12.55 -18.41
N PRO A 64 26.97 -12.94 -19.06
CA PRO A 64 27.10 -12.88 -20.52
C PRO A 64 26.22 -13.92 -21.25
N ARG A 65 25.51 -14.76 -20.50
CA ARG A 65 24.50 -15.70 -20.99
C ARG A 65 23.09 -15.12 -20.97
N LYS A 66 22.91 -13.87 -20.52
CA LYS A 66 21.66 -13.12 -20.64
C LYS A 66 21.80 -12.06 -21.74
N LEU A 67 20.82 -11.98 -22.64
CA LEU A 67 20.69 -10.90 -23.61
C LEU A 67 19.34 -10.23 -23.40
N SER A 68 19.35 -9.03 -22.80
CA SER A 68 18.11 -8.23 -22.68
C SER A 68 17.59 -7.88 -24.08
N LEU A 69 16.27 -7.99 -24.23
CA LEU A 69 15.52 -7.53 -25.39
C LEU A 69 14.64 -6.33 -25.03
N ASP A 70 14.78 -5.74 -23.84
CA ASP A 70 14.07 -4.54 -23.44
C ASP A 70 14.41 -3.34 -24.35
N GLY A 71 13.60 -2.27 -24.26
CA GLY A 71 13.71 -1.08 -25.08
C GLY A 71 12.73 -1.08 -26.24
N ALA A 72 13.07 -0.42 -27.35
CA ALA A 72 12.14 -0.19 -28.45
C ALA A 72 11.86 -1.46 -29.29
N TRP A 73 10.59 -1.76 -29.50
CA TRP A 73 10.08 -2.81 -30.40
C TRP A 73 9.18 -2.19 -31.46
N LYS A 74 9.21 -2.70 -32.70
CA LYS A 74 8.19 -2.35 -33.69
C LYS A 74 6.84 -2.84 -33.20
N PHE A 75 5.84 -1.98 -33.22
CA PHE A 75 4.55 -2.21 -32.60
C PHE A 75 3.38 -1.80 -33.50
N HIS A 76 2.37 -2.67 -33.55
CA HIS A 76 1.10 -2.42 -34.22
C HIS A 76 -0.06 -2.77 -33.30
N PHE A 77 -0.98 -1.83 -33.14
CA PHE A 77 -2.22 -1.99 -32.38
C PHE A 77 -3.40 -2.27 -33.31
N ALA A 78 -4.22 -3.27 -32.98
CA ALA A 78 -5.49 -3.55 -33.63
C ALA A 78 -6.61 -3.66 -32.58
N GLU A 79 -7.83 -3.27 -32.95
CA GLU A 79 -8.99 -3.30 -32.03
C GLU A 79 -9.51 -4.71 -31.72
N ALA A 80 -9.18 -5.69 -32.56
CA ALA A 80 -9.62 -7.07 -32.43
C ALA A 80 -8.57 -8.03 -33.04
N PRO A 81 -8.51 -9.31 -32.61
CA PRO A 81 -7.56 -10.28 -33.15
C PRO A 81 -7.74 -10.52 -34.65
N SER A 82 -9.00 -10.45 -35.14
CA SER A 82 -9.35 -10.58 -36.56
C SER A 82 -8.87 -9.40 -37.42
N LYS A 83 -8.63 -8.23 -36.82
CA LYS A 83 -8.11 -7.02 -37.46
C LYS A 83 -6.59 -6.91 -37.36
N ALA A 84 -5.94 -7.74 -36.55
CA ALA A 84 -4.48 -7.74 -36.42
C ALA A 84 -3.83 -8.26 -37.72
N PRO A 85 -2.61 -7.79 -38.07
CA PRO A 85 -1.90 -8.27 -39.24
C PRO A 85 -1.59 -9.77 -39.10
N GLN A 86 -2.07 -10.59 -40.03
CA GLN A 86 -2.08 -12.06 -39.88
C GLN A 86 -0.73 -12.72 -40.17
N ASP A 87 0.13 -12.08 -40.96
CA ASP A 87 1.43 -12.58 -41.42
C ASP A 87 2.61 -11.77 -40.85
N PHE A 88 2.35 -10.94 -39.83
CA PHE A 88 3.35 -10.07 -39.21
C PHE A 88 4.51 -10.81 -38.55
N PHE A 89 4.45 -12.13 -38.38
CA PHE A 89 5.54 -12.92 -37.83
C PHE A 89 6.58 -13.33 -38.89
N GLN A 90 6.27 -13.13 -40.18
CA GLN A 90 7.17 -13.48 -41.27
C GLN A 90 8.38 -12.53 -41.36
N PRO A 91 9.62 -13.01 -41.50
CA PRO A 91 10.80 -12.15 -41.64
C PRO A 91 10.70 -11.12 -42.77
N THR A 92 9.99 -11.46 -43.85
CA THR A 92 9.81 -10.61 -45.05
C THR A 92 8.69 -9.58 -44.94
N TYR A 93 7.92 -9.58 -43.84
CA TYR A 93 6.81 -8.65 -43.67
C TYR A 93 7.31 -7.20 -43.52
N PRO A 94 6.74 -6.23 -44.24
CA PRO A 94 7.20 -4.84 -44.21
C PRO A 94 6.64 -4.09 -42.99
N ASP A 95 7.45 -3.93 -41.94
CA ASP A 95 7.11 -3.21 -40.70
C ASP A 95 7.69 -1.78 -40.62
N ASN A 96 8.27 -1.26 -41.71
CA ASN A 96 8.90 0.07 -41.75
C ASN A 96 7.97 1.22 -41.33
N ASN A 97 6.65 1.05 -41.52
CA ASN A 97 5.63 2.03 -41.16
C ASN A 97 5.07 1.83 -39.74
N TRP A 98 5.56 0.84 -39.00
CA TRP A 98 5.13 0.61 -37.62
C TRP A 98 5.83 1.57 -36.66
N ASN A 99 5.09 2.01 -35.64
CA ASN A 99 5.64 2.78 -34.55
C ASN A 99 6.56 1.91 -33.68
N GLU A 100 7.29 2.55 -32.78
CA GLU A 100 8.05 1.86 -31.74
C GLU A 100 7.38 2.03 -30.39
N LEU A 101 7.28 0.94 -29.63
CA LEU A 101 6.84 0.94 -28.23
C LEU A 101 8.00 0.45 -27.36
N PRO A 102 8.35 1.16 -26.27
CA PRO A 102 9.31 0.66 -25.32
C PRO A 102 8.71 -0.52 -24.54
N ILE A 103 9.50 -1.55 -24.32
CA ILE A 103 9.17 -2.69 -23.46
C ILE A 103 10.16 -2.71 -22.30
N PRO A 104 9.70 -2.92 -21.05
CA PRO A 104 8.31 -3.11 -20.63
C PRO A 104 7.45 -1.84 -20.65
N SER A 105 6.15 -1.98 -20.96
CA SER A 105 5.16 -0.90 -20.87
C SER A 105 3.72 -1.41 -20.90
N ASN A 106 2.79 -0.54 -20.47
CA ASN A 106 1.38 -0.63 -20.81
C ASN A 106 1.08 0.21 -22.06
N TRP A 107 0.57 -0.39 -23.14
CA TRP A 107 0.36 0.35 -24.39
C TRP A 107 -0.65 1.51 -24.23
N GLU A 108 -1.53 1.42 -23.23
CA GLU A 108 -2.55 2.43 -22.95
C GLU A 108 -1.95 3.78 -22.53
N LEU A 109 -0.78 3.75 -21.87
CA LEU A 109 -0.05 4.94 -21.48
C LEU A 109 0.72 5.59 -22.65
N TYR A 110 0.80 4.89 -23.79
CA TYR A 110 1.43 5.35 -25.03
C TYR A 110 0.41 5.72 -26.12
N GLY A 111 -0.88 5.80 -25.76
CA GLY A 111 -1.94 6.28 -26.65
C GLY A 111 -2.67 5.19 -27.45
N TYR A 112 -2.43 3.91 -27.16
CA TYR A 112 -3.11 2.80 -27.82
C TYR A 112 -4.24 2.24 -26.95
N GLY A 113 -5.46 2.12 -27.48
CA GLY A 113 -6.60 1.68 -26.69
C GLY A 113 -6.95 2.65 -25.54
N LYS A 114 -7.63 2.14 -24.51
CA LYS A 114 -8.01 2.92 -23.33
C LYS A 114 -7.84 2.06 -22.08
N PRO A 115 -7.16 2.54 -21.03
CA PRO A 115 -7.16 1.86 -19.76
C PRO A 115 -8.56 1.99 -19.15
N TRP A 116 -8.94 1.04 -18.31
CA TRP A 116 -10.20 1.11 -17.58
C TRP A 116 -10.03 0.57 -16.17
N HIS A 117 -10.96 0.94 -15.30
CA HIS A 117 -10.97 0.53 -13.90
C HIS A 117 -12.39 0.13 -13.51
N ARG A 118 -12.53 -1.00 -12.83
CA ARG A 118 -13.73 -1.41 -12.11
C ARG A 118 -13.30 -2.15 -10.84
N LEU A 119 -14.08 -1.98 -9.78
CA LEU A 119 -13.96 -2.76 -8.54
C LEU A 119 -14.10 -4.27 -8.81
N THR A 120 -15.00 -4.64 -9.70
CA THR A 120 -15.38 -6.02 -9.99
C THR A 120 -16.01 -6.12 -11.39
N HIS A 121 -15.93 -7.32 -11.97
CA HIS A 121 -16.36 -7.69 -13.32
C HIS A 121 -15.55 -7.06 -14.45
N GLN A 122 -15.36 -7.85 -15.51
CA GLN A 122 -14.86 -7.34 -16.77
C GLN A 122 -15.88 -6.41 -17.44
N ILE A 123 -15.41 -5.35 -18.12
CA ILE A 123 -16.29 -4.34 -18.76
C ILE A 123 -17.26 -4.90 -19.80
N TRP A 124 -16.98 -6.10 -20.32
CA TRP A 124 -17.78 -6.75 -21.35
C TRP A 124 -18.71 -7.83 -20.80
N GLU A 125 -18.61 -8.22 -19.53
CA GLU A 125 -19.48 -9.24 -18.94
C GLU A 125 -20.95 -8.80 -18.92
N ASN A 126 -21.22 -7.50 -18.80
CA ASN A 126 -22.57 -6.95 -18.86
C ASN A 126 -23.18 -6.94 -20.27
N LYS A 127 -22.40 -7.33 -21.30
CA LYS A 127 -22.83 -7.36 -22.71
C LYS A 127 -23.35 -8.74 -23.15
N GLY A 128 -23.52 -9.69 -22.23
CA GLY A 128 -24.07 -11.01 -22.53
C GLY A 128 -23.04 -11.98 -23.13
N VAL A 129 -21.74 -11.75 -22.96
CA VAL A 129 -20.70 -12.70 -23.32
C VAL A 129 -20.62 -13.78 -22.23
N GLU A 130 -20.96 -15.02 -22.59
CA GLU A 130 -20.91 -16.16 -21.67
C GLU A 130 -19.50 -16.77 -21.61
N GLN A 131 -19.06 -17.09 -20.40
CA GLN A 131 -17.86 -17.85 -20.09
C GLN A 131 -17.84 -19.22 -20.82
N PRO A 132 -16.68 -19.68 -21.32
CA PRO A 132 -15.35 -19.03 -21.26
C PRO A 132 -15.10 -18.05 -22.43
N ASN A 133 -16.12 -17.61 -23.16
CA ASN A 133 -15.92 -16.75 -24.32
C ASN A 133 -15.54 -15.33 -23.89
N ILE A 134 -15.01 -14.58 -24.85
CA ILE A 134 -14.60 -13.17 -24.75
C ILE A 134 -15.19 -12.40 -25.95
N PRO A 135 -15.22 -11.05 -25.93
CA PRO A 135 -15.74 -10.29 -27.07
C PRO A 135 -14.89 -10.48 -28.33
N GLU A 136 -15.55 -10.74 -29.47
CA GLU A 136 -14.89 -10.93 -30.76
C GLU A 136 -14.79 -9.63 -31.58
N ASP A 137 -15.73 -8.70 -31.37
CA ASP A 137 -15.85 -7.43 -32.07
C ASP A 137 -14.83 -6.39 -31.60
N TYR A 138 -14.48 -6.45 -30.30
CA TYR A 138 -13.47 -5.63 -29.68
C TYR A 138 -12.68 -6.45 -28.66
N ASN A 139 -11.43 -6.76 -28.97
CA ASN A 139 -10.44 -7.30 -28.04
C ASN A 139 -9.06 -6.80 -28.47
N PRO A 140 -8.62 -5.65 -27.92
CA PRO A 140 -7.39 -5.01 -28.36
C PRO A 140 -6.19 -5.96 -28.39
N THR A 141 -5.48 -5.93 -29.51
CA THR A 141 -4.41 -6.87 -29.84
C THR A 141 -3.18 -6.09 -30.27
N GLY A 142 -2.07 -6.31 -29.56
CA GLY A 142 -0.77 -5.72 -29.86
C GLY A 142 0.15 -6.72 -30.54
N SER A 143 0.65 -6.39 -31.72
CA SER A 143 1.66 -7.16 -32.46
C SER A 143 3.02 -6.48 -32.33
N TYR A 144 4.03 -7.24 -31.90
CA TYR A 144 5.38 -6.77 -31.62
C TYR A 144 6.40 -7.49 -32.50
N ARG A 145 7.41 -6.77 -32.99
CA ARG A 145 8.54 -7.35 -33.76
C ARG A 145 9.87 -6.78 -33.27
N LYS A 146 10.86 -7.65 -33.09
CA LYS A 146 12.23 -7.29 -32.74
C LYS A 146 13.22 -8.19 -33.45
N ASN A 147 14.11 -7.53 -34.19
CA ASN A 147 15.30 -8.18 -34.71
C ASN A 147 16.42 -8.18 -33.67
N PHE A 148 17.21 -9.24 -33.67
CA PHE A 148 18.37 -9.38 -32.79
C PHE A 148 19.42 -10.29 -33.46
N THR A 149 20.64 -10.25 -32.92
CA THR A 149 21.72 -11.15 -33.32
C THR A 149 22.26 -11.86 -32.09
N LEU A 150 22.51 -13.16 -32.20
CA LEU A 150 23.08 -13.94 -31.10
C LEU A 150 24.56 -13.58 -30.87
N PRO A 151 24.99 -13.46 -29.61
CA PRO A 151 26.42 -13.42 -29.27
C PRO A 151 27.17 -14.63 -29.85
N LYS A 152 28.44 -14.43 -30.23
CA LYS A 152 29.24 -15.49 -30.86
C LYS A 152 29.53 -16.64 -29.90
N GLU A 153 29.59 -16.31 -28.61
CA GLU A 153 29.88 -17.17 -27.47
C GLU A 153 28.74 -18.16 -27.19
N TRP A 154 27.53 -17.89 -27.72
CA TRP A 154 26.36 -18.75 -27.56
C TRP A 154 26.30 -19.89 -28.59
N LYS A 155 27.36 -20.07 -29.37
CA LYS A 155 27.46 -21.17 -30.34
C LYS A 155 27.29 -22.51 -29.60
N ASP A 156 26.45 -23.38 -30.17
CA ASP A 156 26.16 -24.72 -29.66
C ASP A 156 25.50 -24.75 -28.26
N MET A 157 24.99 -23.61 -27.78
CA MET A 157 24.17 -23.50 -26.56
C MET A 157 22.68 -23.66 -26.86
N GLN A 158 21.95 -24.02 -25.81
CA GLN A 158 20.49 -23.98 -25.74
C GLN A 158 20.05 -22.55 -25.45
N VAL A 159 19.11 -22.00 -26.21
CA VAL A 159 18.62 -20.63 -26.08
C VAL A 159 17.13 -20.62 -25.74
N THR A 160 16.80 -20.02 -24.60
CA THR A 160 15.44 -19.86 -24.09
C THR A 160 14.99 -18.40 -24.23
N LEU A 161 13.80 -18.17 -24.76
CA LEU A 161 13.12 -16.87 -24.68
C LEU A 161 12.38 -16.77 -23.35
N HIS A 162 12.62 -15.70 -22.60
CA HIS A 162 11.88 -15.34 -21.39
C HIS A 162 11.04 -14.08 -21.63
N VAL A 163 9.73 -14.17 -21.38
CA VAL A 163 8.82 -13.01 -21.33
C VAL A 163 8.24 -12.91 -19.93
N GLY A 164 8.65 -11.89 -19.16
CA GLY A 164 8.38 -11.82 -17.72
C GLY A 164 6.90 -11.66 -17.34
N ALA A 165 6.12 -10.96 -18.16
CA ALA A 165 4.67 -10.84 -18.05
C ALA A 165 4.09 -10.23 -19.34
N ALA A 166 2.98 -10.79 -19.83
CA ALA A 166 2.23 -10.27 -20.96
C ALA A 166 0.73 -10.27 -20.61
N SER A 167 0.08 -9.10 -20.66
CA SER A 167 -1.31 -8.94 -20.23
C SER A 167 -2.27 -8.92 -21.43
N SER A 168 -3.19 -9.87 -21.60
CA SER A 168 -3.47 -11.07 -20.74
C SER A 168 -3.05 -12.41 -21.33
N ALA A 169 -2.91 -12.53 -22.66
CA ALA A 169 -2.47 -13.77 -23.32
C ALA A 169 -1.42 -13.51 -24.40
N LEU A 170 -0.44 -14.41 -24.50
CA LEU A 170 0.75 -14.27 -25.34
C LEU A 170 0.82 -15.36 -26.40
N ARG A 171 1.11 -14.97 -27.64
CA ARG A 171 1.50 -15.87 -28.73
C ARG A 171 2.89 -15.50 -29.23
N VAL A 172 3.69 -16.51 -29.55
CA VAL A 172 5.13 -16.34 -29.85
C VAL A 172 5.49 -16.97 -31.19
N TRP A 173 6.31 -16.25 -31.98
CA TRP A 173 6.95 -16.75 -33.19
C TRP A 173 8.43 -16.38 -33.24
N VAL A 174 9.24 -17.25 -33.84
CA VAL A 174 10.65 -17.00 -34.14
C VAL A 174 10.93 -17.33 -35.61
N ASN A 175 11.50 -16.38 -36.34
CA ASN A 175 11.84 -16.52 -37.76
C ASN A 175 10.67 -17.06 -38.62
N GLY A 176 9.45 -16.60 -38.35
CA GLY A 176 8.25 -17.03 -39.08
C GLY A 176 7.56 -18.30 -38.56
N ASN A 177 8.18 -19.02 -37.61
CA ASN A 177 7.65 -20.28 -37.08
C ASN A 177 6.93 -20.06 -35.75
N TYR A 178 5.76 -20.68 -35.58
CA TYR A 178 5.02 -20.63 -34.34
C TYR A 178 5.74 -21.40 -33.24
N VAL A 179 5.91 -20.76 -32.08
CA VAL A 179 6.59 -21.33 -30.92
C VAL A 179 5.57 -21.84 -29.91
N GLY A 180 4.64 -20.99 -29.48
CA GLY A 180 3.75 -21.36 -28.38
C GLY A 180 2.74 -20.29 -27.94
N TYR A 181 2.06 -20.60 -26.84
CA TYR A 181 0.99 -19.82 -26.21
C TYR A 181 1.17 -19.79 -24.69
N SER A 182 0.78 -18.70 -24.02
CA SER A 182 0.67 -18.63 -22.56
C SER A 182 -0.40 -17.66 -22.11
N GLU A 183 -1.09 -18.02 -21.03
CA GLU A 183 -1.90 -17.14 -20.19
C GLU A 183 -1.22 -16.86 -18.85
N ASP A 184 -1.91 -16.09 -18.00
CA ASP A 184 -1.48 -15.51 -16.72
C ASP A 184 -0.57 -14.28 -16.90
N ASN A 185 -1.16 -13.11 -16.65
CA ASN A 185 -0.51 -11.83 -16.88
C ASN A 185 0.56 -11.43 -15.84
N ARG A 186 0.94 -12.33 -14.91
CA ARG A 186 1.85 -11.99 -13.79
C ARG A 186 3.02 -12.96 -13.62
N LEU A 187 3.08 -14.04 -14.38
CA LEU A 187 4.16 -15.03 -14.27
C LEU A 187 4.85 -15.23 -15.63
N PRO A 188 6.16 -15.56 -15.63
CA PRO A 188 6.95 -15.60 -16.86
C PRO A 188 6.55 -16.75 -17.78
N ALA A 189 6.60 -16.51 -19.09
CA ALA A 189 6.48 -17.52 -20.13
C ALA A 189 7.84 -17.78 -20.77
N GLU A 190 8.34 -19.01 -20.64
CA GLU A 190 9.64 -19.44 -21.20
C GLU A 190 9.45 -20.44 -22.33
N PHE A 191 10.24 -20.30 -23.40
CA PHE A 191 10.17 -21.18 -24.58
C PHE A 191 11.58 -21.52 -25.08
N ASP A 192 11.81 -22.79 -25.40
CA ASP A 192 12.99 -23.20 -26.17
C ASP A 192 12.84 -22.71 -27.62
N ILE A 193 13.75 -21.83 -28.04
CA ILE A 193 13.78 -21.30 -29.41
C ILE A 193 14.99 -21.79 -30.21
N THR A 194 15.85 -22.60 -29.60
CA THR A 194 17.10 -23.11 -30.19
C THR A 194 16.91 -23.70 -31.59
N PRO A 195 15.90 -24.55 -31.85
CA PRO A 195 15.73 -25.18 -33.17
C PRO A 195 15.35 -24.19 -34.29
N LEU A 196 14.88 -23.00 -33.93
CA LEU A 196 14.34 -22.00 -34.87
C LEU A 196 15.34 -20.87 -35.16
N LEU A 197 16.46 -20.81 -34.44
CA LEU A 197 17.47 -19.78 -34.59
C LEU A 197 18.36 -20.05 -35.81
N THR A 198 18.75 -18.98 -36.48
CA THR A 198 19.75 -19.01 -37.55
C THR A 198 21.07 -18.40 -37.05
N PRO A 199 22.11 -19.21 -36.81
CA PRO A 199 23.38 -18.72 -36.27
C PRO A 199 24.05 -17.68 -37.19
N LYS A 200 24.71 -16.69 -36.59
CA LYS A 200 25.48 -15.62 -37.28
C LYS A 200 24.65 -14.75 -38.24
N LYS A 201 23.33 -14.84 -38.22
CA LYS A 201 22.41 -13.97 -38.95
C LYS A 201 21.53 -13.20 -37.96
N GLU A 202 20.89 -12.17 -38.48
CA GLU A 202 19.78 -11.53 -37.79
C GLU A 202 18.61 -12.53 -37.66
N ASN A 203 18.00 -12.55 -36.49
CA ASN A 203 16.83 -13.35 -36.15
C ASN A 203 15.69 -12.43 -35.77
N LEU A 204 14.46 -12.85 -36.03
CA LEU A 204 13.24 -12.12 -35.69
C LEU A 204 12.48 -12.86 -34.58
N ILE A 205 12.16 -12.15 -33.50
CA ILE A 205 11.08 -12.53 -32.58
C ILE A 205 9.86 -11.67 -32.90
N ALA A 206 8.71 -12.33 -33.02
CA ALA A 206 7.42 -11.68 -33.13
C ALA A 206 6.49 -12.18 -32.02
N LEU A 207 5.84 -11.24 -31.34
CA LEU A 207 4.92 -11.53 -30.23
C LEU A 207 3.56 -10.92 -30.53
N GLN A 208 2.48 -11.59 -30.13
CA GLN A 208 1.13 -11.04 -30.18
C GLN A 208 0.50 -11.16 -28.80
N VAL A 209 0.01 -10.04 -28.27
CA VAL A 209 -0.63 -9.95 -26.96
C VAL A 209 -2.08 -9.54 -27.13
N LEU A 210 -2.99 -10.31 -26.54
CA LEU A 210 -4.42 -10.02 -26.52
C LEU A 210 -4.80 -9.42 -25.17
N GLN A 211 -5.60 -8.35 -25.15
CA GLN A 211 -6.06 -7.73 -23.91
C GLN A 211 -6.92 -8.67 -23.08
N TRP A 212 -7.83 -9.41 -23.71
CA TRP A 212 -8.68 -10.41 -23.05
C TRP A 212 -8.44 -11.82 -23.58
N SER A 213 -8.53 -12.77 -22.65
CA SER A 213 -8.57 -14.23 -22.82
C SER A 213 -9.53 -14.82 -21.78
N ASP A 214 -9.78 -16.12 -21.80
CA ASP A 214 -10.54 -16.75 -20.72
C ASP A 214 -9.81 -16.63 -19.36
N GLY A 215 -8.47 -16.59 -19.34
CA GLY A 215 -7.70 -16.23 -18.15
C GLY A 215 -8.12 -14.89 -17.50
N SER A 216 -8.68 -13.94 -18.26
CA SER A 216 -9.17 -12.67 -17.70
C SER A 216 -10.32 -12.84 -16.70
N TYR A 217 -11.07 -13.94 -16.73
CA TYR A 217 -12.09 -14.23 -15.71
C TYR A 217 -11.51 -14.53 -14.32
N LEU A 218 -10.21 -14.86 -14.24
CA LEU A 218 -9.45 -15.06 -13.00
C LEU A 218 -8.51 -13.89 -12.68
N GLU A 219 -8.61 -12.79 -13.42
CA GLU A 219 -7.80 -11.57 -13.27
C GLU A 219 -8.72 -10.38 -13.04
N ASP A 220 -9.68 -10.55 -12.11
CA ASP A 220 -10.74 -9.59 -11.78
C ASP A 220 -10.39 -8.66 -10.60
N GLN A 221 -9.11 -8.34 -10.39
CA GLN A 221 -8.66 -7.48 -9.30
C GLN A 221 -9.23 -6.05 -9.35
N ASP A 222 -9.42 -5.45 -8.18
CA ASP A 222 -9.69 -4.02 -7.96
C ASP A 222 -8.45 -3.15 -8.26
N HIS A 223 -8.13 -3.04 -9.55
CA HIS A 223 -7.07 -2.18 -10.06
C HIS A 223 -7.32 -1.77 -11.52
N TRP A 224 -6.40 -1.01 -12.11
CA TRP A 224 -6.43 -0.69 -13.53
C TRP A 224 -6.30 -1.93 -14.41
N ARG A 225 -7.13 -2.06 -15.43
CA ARG A 225 -6.99 -3.06 -16.48
C ARG A 225 -6.27 -2.42 -17.66
N MET A 226 -5.03 -2.88 -17.85
CA MET A 226 -4.08 -2.42 -18.85
C MET A 226 -3.36 -3.63 -19.43
N SER A 227 -2.75 -3.43 -20.60
CA SER A 227 -2.30 -4.52 -21.46
C SER A 227 -0.91 -4.24 -22.01
N GLY A 228 -0.27 -5.27 -22.57
CA GLY A 228 1.07 -5.18 -23.12
C GLY A 228 2.07 -6.07 -22.37
N ILE A 229 3.36 -5.89 -22.69
CA ILE A 229 4.45 -6.64 -22.07
C ILE A 229 5.00 -5.77 -20.94
N THR A 230 4.68 -6.13 -19.70
CA THR A 230 4.85 -5.25 -18.53
C THR A 230 6.06 -5.59 -17.66
N ARG A 231 6.81 -6.65 -18.00
CA ARG A 231 8.07 -7.03 -17.33
C ARG A 231 9.14 -7.39 -18.36
N GLU A 232 10.36 -7.61 -17.87
CA GLU A 232 11.55 -7.87 -18.69
C GLU A 232 11.35 -8.94 -19.77
N VAL A 233 11.96 -8.71 -20.93
CA VAL A 233 12.10 -9.71 -21.99
C VAL A 233 13.58 -9.94 -22.24
N TYR A 234 14.02 -11.19 -22.25
CA TYR A 234 15.41 -11.52 -22.53
C TYR A 234 15.55 -12.91 -23.14
N LEU A 235 16.72 -13.17 -23.71
CA LEU A 235 17.18 -14.52 -24.04
C LEU A 235 18.18 -14.99 -23.00
N GLU A 236 18.08 -16.26 -22.61
CA GLU A 236 19.10 -16.96 -21.83
C GLU A 236 19.76 -18.02 -22.70
N ALA A 237 21.09 -18.09 -22.68
CA ALA A 237 21.85 -19.21 -23.23
C ALA A 237 22.43 -20.09 -22.13
N ALA A 238 22.25 -21.40 -22.26
CA ALA A 238 22.77 -22.40 -21.32
C ALA A 238 23.39 -23.59 -22.09
N PRO A 239 24.28 -24.38 -21.47
CA PRO A 239 24.82 -25.58 -22.11
C PRO A 239 23.70 -26.59 -22.45
N LYS A 240 24.03 -27.63 -23.22
CA LYS A 240 23.06 -28.68 -23.59
C LYS A 240 22.69 -29.61 -22.44
N VAL A 241 23.60 -29.82 -21.49
CA VAL A 241 23.31 -30.46 -20.20
C VAL A 241 23.24 -29.32 -19.20
N GLN A 242 22.07 -29.13 -18.61
CA GLN A 242 21.79 -27.95 -17.79
C GLN A 242 21.52 -28.34 -16.37
N LEU A 243 22.04 -27.53 -15.46
CA LEU A 243 21.39 -27.33 -14.17
C LEU A 243 20.12 -26.52 -14.44
N TYR A 244 19.00 -27.21 -14.60
CA TYR A 244 17.77 -26.63 -15.13
C TYR A 244 16.99 -25.87 -14.04
N ASP A 245 16.88 -26.48 -12.86
CA ASP A 245 16.24 -25.93 -11.66
C ASP A 245 16.94 -26.43 -10.39
N PHE A 246 16.63 -25.82 -9.25
CA PHE A 246 17.00 -26.31 -7.94
C PHE A 246 16.10 -25.75 -6.84
N GLY A 247 15.78 -26.59 -5.86
CA GLY A 247 15.12 -26.18 -4.61
C GLY A 247 16.12 -26.13 -3.46
N VAL A 248 15.89 -25.20 -2.53
CA VAL A 248 16.63 -25.10 -1.27
C VAL A 248 15.67 -25.09 -0.08
N ARG A 249 16.01 -25.84 0.98
CA ARG A 249 15.34 -25.77 2.28
C ARG A 249 16.37 -25.64 3.38
N THR A 250 16.02 -24.90 4.43
CA THR A 250 16.79 -24.81 5.66
C THR A 250 15.92 -25.31 6.79
N ASP A 251 16.37 -26.35 7.49
CA ASP A 251 15.69 -26.93 8.62
C ASP A 251 16.50 -26.61 9.89
N LEU A 252 15.94 -25.85 10.83
CA LEU A 252 16.65 -25.52 12.07
C LEU A 252 16.42 -26.64 13.10
N ASP A 253 17.37 -26.84 14.00
CA ASP A 253 17.16 -27.78 15.10
C ASP A 253 16.09 -27.28 16.10
N GLU A 254 15.70 -28.12 17.06
CA GLU A 254 14.67 -27.79 18.06
C GLU A 254 15.04 -26.57 18.94
N ASN A 255 16.32 -26.22 19.04
CA ASN A 255 16.81 -25.04 19.77
C ASN A 255 16.94 -23.81 18.86
N TYR A 256 16.61 -23.96 17.58
CA TYR A 256 16.84 -23.01 16.52
C TYR A 256 18.30 -22.57 16.44
N GLU A 257 19.29 -23.39 16.79
CA GLU A 257 20.72 -23.05 16.82
C GLU A 257 21.42 -23.45 15.52
N ASP A 258 21.56 -24.76 15.28
CA ASP A 258 22.14 -25.32 14.06
C ASP A 258 21.07 -25.48 12.95
N ALA A 259 21.53 -25.68 11.70
CA ALA A 259 20.64 -25.94 10.58
C ALA A 259 21.12 -27.09 9.70
N GLU A 260 20.20 -27.89 9.15
CA GLU A 260 20.46 -28.73 7.97
C GLU A 260 20.11 -27.93 6.71
N LEU A 261 21.10 -27.69 5.84
CA LEU A 261 20.90 -27.13 4.51
C LEU A 261 20.62 -28.27 3.54
N GLN A 262 19.42 -28.29 2.94
CA GLN A 262 18.98 -29.30 1.98
C GLN A 262 18.92 -28.68 0.58
N ILE A 263 19.51 -29.34 -0.41
CA ILE A 263 19.60 -28.84 -1.79
C ILE A 263 19.17 -29.94 -2.76
N ARG A 264 18.27 -29.57 -3.66
CA ARG A 264 17.69 -30.50 -4.64
C ARG A 264 17.90 -29.97 -6.06
N PRO A 265 19.03 -30.32 -6.73
CA PRO A 265 19.28 -29.92 -8.11
C PRO A 265 18.48 -30.76 -9.11
N GLU A 266 18.09 -30.15 -10.23
CA GLU A 266 17.48 -30.81 -11.37
C GLU A 266 18.34 -30.64 -12.63
N ILE A 267 18.57 -31.75 -13.35
CA ILE A 267 19.35 -31.78 -14.58
C ILE A 267 18.46 -32.14 -15.78
N VAL A 268 18.55 -31.34 -16.85
CA VAL A 268 17.92 -31.63 -18.14
C VAL A 268 18.99 -31.78 -19.22
N LYS A 269 18.76 -32.69 -20.18
CA LYS A 269 19.63 -32.93 -21.33
C LYS A 269 18.92 -32.58 -22.63
N PHE A 270 19.39 -31.55 -23.30
CA PHE A 270 18.99 -31.16 -24.64
C PHE A 270 19.86 -31.88 -25.67
N GLY A 271 19.36 -33.03 -26.16
CA GLY A 271 20.07 -33.92 -27.08
C GLY A 271 20.78 -35.09 -26.39
N ASN A 272 21.47 -35.91 -27.18
CA ASN A 272 22.12 -37.13 -26.69
C ASN A 272 23.57 -36.86 -26.24
N VAL A 273 23.73 -36.34 -25.02
CA VAL A 273 25.04 -36.13 -24.37
C VAL A 273 25.28 -37.21 -23.33
N ASP A 274 26.45 -37.84 -23.37
CA ASP A 274 26.91 -38.74 -22.32
C ASP A 274 27.33 -37.93 -21.09
N THR A 275 26.64 -38.18 -19.98
CA THR A 275 26.84 -37.50 -18.70
C THR A 275 27.50 -38.41 -17.67
N LYS A 276 28.09 -39.52 -18.11
CA LYS A 276 28.91 -40.37 -17.25
C LYS A 276 30.05 -39.54 -16.66
N ASP A 277 30.27 -39.70 -15.35
CA ASP A 277 31.31 -39.00 -14.58
C ASP A 277 31.14 -37.46 -14.49
N TRP A 278 30.01 -36.90 -14.93
CA TRP A 278 29.69 -35.49 -14.67
C TRP A 278 29.22 -35.29 -13.22
N THR A 279 29.47 -34.10 -12.68
CA THR A 279 29.16 -33.78 -11.28
C THR A 279 28.50 -32.42 -11.11
N VAL A 280 27.63 -32.29 -10.12
CA VAL A 280 27.16 -31.02 -9.58
C VAL A 280 27.83 -30.80 -8.23
N ALA A 281 28.47 -29.65 -8.05
CA ALA A 281 29.02 -29.22 -6.78
C ALA A 281 28.19 -28.07 -6.19
N ALA A 282 27.94 -28.05 -4.88
CA ALA A 282 27.26 -26.96 -4.19
C ALA A 282 28.15 -26.36 -3.10
N GLN A 283 28.33 -25.03 -3.12
CA GLN A 283 29.12 -24.30 -2.12
C GLN A 283 28.32 -23.09 -1.62
N LEU A 284 28.38 -22.87 -0.31
CA LEU A 284 27.72 -21.77 0.38
C LEU A 284 28.75 -20.67 0.66
N TYR A 285 28.41 -19.42 0.39
CA TYR A 285 29.24 -18.26 0.63
C TYR A 285 28.55 -17.28 1.59
N ASP A 286 29.31 -16.68 2.51
CA ASP A 286 28.82 -15.62 3.39
C ASP A 286 28.74 -14.25 2.69
N GLU A 287 28.40 -13.21 3.46
CA GLU A 287 28.24 -11.84 2.97
C GLU A 287 29.57 -11.23 2.46
N GLU A 288 30.72 -11.71 2.94
CA GLU A 288 32.06 -11.37 2.45
C GLU A 288 32.53 -12.26 1.29
N SER A 289 31.63 -13.06 0.70
CA SER A 289 31.91 -14.00 -0.38
C SER A 289 32.96 -15.06 -0.02
N GLN A 290 33.11 -15.40 1.26
CA GLN A 290 33.98 -16.48 1.73
C GLN A 290 33.22 -17.80 1.81
N PRO A 291 33.84 -18.94 1.45
CA PRO A 291 33.19 -20.24 1.53
C PRO A 291 32.92 -20.64 2.98
N VAL A 292 31.68 -20.99 3.28
CA VAL A 292 31.22 -21.44 4.60
C VAL A 292 31.50 -22.93 4.80
N LEU A 293 31.33 -23.75 3.75
CA LEU A 293 31.61 -25.19 3.83
C LEU A 293 33.10 -25.43 3.57
N PRO A 294 33.79 -26.28 4.39
CA PRO A 294 35.20 -26.60 4.20
C PRO A 294 35.48 -27.24 2.83
N LYS A 295 34.49 -27.98 2.31
CA LYS A 295 34.48 -28.56 0.98
C LYS A 295 33.07 -28.45 0.41
N ALA A 296 32.98 -28.12 -0.87
CA ALA A 296 31.71 -28.17 -1.59
C ALA A 296 31.10 -29.59 -1.51
N LEU A 297 29.78 -29.65 -1.38
CA LEU A 297 29.03 -30.88 -1.56
C LEU A 297 29.12 -31.29 -3.03
N GLU A 298 29.16 -32.59 -3.31
CA GLU A 298 29.31 -33.09 -4.67
C GLU A 298 28.40 -34.30 -4.90
N ILE A 299 27.73 -34.33 -6.06
CA ILE A 299 26.87 -35.42 -6.49
C ILE A 299 27.08 -35.68 -7.99
N THR A 300 27.02 -36.94 -8.41
CA THR A 300 27.09 -37.27 -9.84
C THR A 300 25.78 -36.93 -10.54
N VAL A 301 25.86 -36.44 -11.78
CA VAL A 301 24.68 -36.19 -12.62
C VAL A 301 23.87 -37.47 -12.82
N GLU A 302 24.52 -38.64 -12.90
CA GLU A 302 23.82 -39.92 -12.98
C GLU A 302 22.95 -40.21 -11.76
N LYS A 303 23.39 -39.85 -10.54
CA LYS A 303 22.58 -40.05 -9.32
C LYS A 303 21.32 -39.17 -9.35
N ILE A 304 21.42 -37.95 -9.88
CA ILE A 304 20.27 -37.05 -10.06
C ILE A 304 19.31 -37.63 -11.11
N LEU A 305 19.81 -37.97 -12.30
CA LEU A 305 18.99 -38.46 -13.40
C LEU A 305 18.35 -39.83 -13.14
N LYS A 306 18.99 -40.68 -12.33
CA LYS A 306 18.52 -42.03 -11.98
C LYS A 306 17.86 -42.08 -10.60
N GLU A 307 17.49 -40.94 -10.02
CA GLU A 307 16.83 -40.90 -8.71
C GLU A 307 15.51 -41.68 -8.73
N HIS A 308 15.47 -42.75 -7.93
CA HIS A 308 14.32 -43.62 -7.81
C HIS A 308 13.35 -43.08 -6.74
N TYR A 309 12.06 -43.03 -7.05
CA TYR A 309 11.01 -42.82 -6.04
C TYR A 309 10.89 -44.09 -5.19
N PRO A 310 10.93 -44.04 -3.84
CA PRO A 310 10.66 -45.24 -3.06
C PRO A 310 9.33 -45.86 -3.52
N GLN A 311 9.28 -47.19 -3.65
CA GLN A 311 8.17 -47.89 -4.32
C GLN A 311 6.79 -47.62 -3.68
N ILE A 312 6.77 -47.09 -2.45
CA ILE A 312 5.57 -46.75 -1.66
C ILE A 312 5.82 -45.42 -0.90
N GLY A 313 6.24 -44.34 -1.59
CA GLY A 313 6.39 -43.01 -0.95
C GLY A 313 6.85 -41.89 -1.87
N ASN A 314 6.79 -40.65 -1.37
CA ASN A 314 7.32 -39.47 -2.06
C ASN A 314 8.85 -39.43 -2.01
N ARG A 315 9.48 -38.65 -2.89
CA ARG A 315 10.94 -38.42 -2.84
C ARG A 315 11.25 -37.52 -1.64
N PRO A 316 12.04 -37.98 -0.65
CA PRO A 316 12.59 -37.09 0.36
C PRO A 316 13.38 -35.97 -0.30
N PHE A 317 13.19 -34.74 0.18
CA PHE A 317 13.80 -33.55 -0.43
C PHE A 317 15.33 -33.58 -0.28
N GLU A 318 15.79 -34.03 0.89
CA GLU A 318 17.16 -34.09 1.37
C GLU A 318 18.01 -35.22 0.76
N ASN A 319 17.43 -36.11 -0.05
CA ASN A 319 18.11 -37.31 -0.56
C ASN A 319 19.26 -37.04 -1.55
N LEU A 320 19.24 -35.89 -2.23
CA LEU A 320 20.27 -35.55 -3.20
C LEU A 320 21.50 -34.96 -2.52
N MET A 321 21.36 -33.80 -1.87
CA MET A 321 22.45 -33.10 -1.18
C MET A 321 21.94 -32.49 0.12
N LYS A 322 22.68 -32.72 1.21
CA LYS A 322 22.41 -32.08 2.51
C LYS A 322 23.68 -31.90 3.32
N VAL A 323 23.72 -30.91 4.20
CA VAL A 323 24.85 -30.64 5.10
C VAL A 323 24.42 -29.90 6.36
N ASP A 324 25.03 -30.25 7.49
CA ASP A 324 24.88 -29.51 8.73
C ASP A 324 25.70 -28.21 8.68
N VAL A 325 25.05 -27.10 8.98
CA VAL A 325 25.67 -25.79 9.15
C VAL A 325 25.56 -25.41 10.62
N LYS A 326 26.72 -25.22 11.27
CA LYS A 326 26.78 -24.89 12.69
C LYS A 326 26.51 -23.42 12.93
N ASN A 327 25.54 -23.14 13.80
CA ASN A 327 25.10 -21.81 14.22
C ASN A 327 25.10 -20.75 13.10
N PRO A 328 24.38 -20.96 11.98
CA PRO A 328 24.34 -19.98 10.90
C PRO A 328 23.70 -18.67 11.37
N LYS A 329 24.08 -17.55 10.75
CA LYS A 329 23.38 -16.28 10.94
C LYS A 329 21.96 -16.41 10.39
N LYS A 330 20.95 -16.41 11.27
CA LYS A 330 19.54 -16.62 10.89
C LYS A 330 18.95 -15.39 10.21
N TRP A 331 18.10 -15.62 9.22
CA TRP A 331 17.35 -14.57 8.52
C TRP A 331 16.06 -14.23 9.28
N SER A 332 15.71 -12.94 9.33
CA SER A 332 14.43 -12.40 9.80
C SER A 332 14.24 -10.98 9.27
N ALA A 333 13.06 -10.38 9.46
CA ALA A 333 12.84 -8.98 9.09
C ALA A 333 13.69 -7.95 9.88
N GLU A 334 14.21 -8.33 11.05
CA GLU A 334 15.13 -7.49 11.86
C GLU A 334 16.60 -7.73 11.49
N PHE A 335 16.93 -8.97 11.14
CA PHE A 335 18.28 -9.42 10.77
C PHE A 335 18.25 -10.15 9.42
N PRO A 336 18.32 -9.43 8.29
CA PRO A 336 18.23 -10.02 6.95
C PRO A 336 19.57 -10.65 6.51
N ASN A 337 20.10 -11.58 7.31
CA ASN A 337 21.35 -12.26 7.01
C ASN A 337 21.17 -13.17 5.78
N LEU A 338 21.96 -12.95 4.74
CA LEU A 338 21.90 -13.71 3.49
C LEU A 338 23.22 -14.40 3.21
N TYR A 339 23.13 -15.59 2.63
CA TYR A 339 24.23 -16.35 2.08
C TYR A 339 23.99 -16.54 0.57
N THR A 340 25.05 -16.65 -0.22
CA THR A 340 24.93 -17.03 -1.63
C THR A 340 25.21 -18.53 -1.78
N LEU A 341 24.22 -19.29 -2.26
CA LEU A 341 24.41 -20.68 -2.64
C LEU A 341 24.75 -20.75 -4.14
N VAL A 342 25.89 -21.36 -4.47
CA VAL A 342 26.34 -21.58 -5.86
C VAL A 342 26.34 -23.07 -6.17
N LEU A 343 25.69 -23.45 -7.25
CA LEU A 343 25.72 -24.79 -7.83
C LEU A 343 26.54 -24.76 -9.12
N SER A 344 27.56 -25.61 -9.22
CA SER A 344 28.51 -25.72 -10.33
C SER A 344 28.39 -27.07 -11.02
N LEU A 345 27.97 -27.08 -12.27
CA LEU A 345 27.94 -28.27 -13.12
C LEU A 345 29.30 -28.44 -13.83
N ARG A 346 29.90 -29.61 -13.69
CA ARG A 346 31.21 -29.97 -14.27
C ARG A 346 31.09 -31.21 -15.15
N ASP A 347 31.82 -31.19 -16.27
CA ASP A 347 31.91 -32.34 -17.18
C ASP A 347 32.82 -33.45 -16.65
N ALA A 348 32.92 -34.56 -17.39
CA ALA A 348 33.76 -35.71 -17.02
C ALA A 348 35.27 -35.38 -16.86
N ASN A 349 35.74 -34.24 -17.36
CA ASN A 349 37.12 -33.79 -17.18
C ASN A 349 37.27 -32.79 -16.03
N GLY A 350 36.20 -32.54 -15.25
CA GLY A 350 36.16 -31.57 -14.16
C GLY A 350 36.02 -30.12 -14.62
N LYS A 351 35.81 -29.86 -15.91
CA LYS A 351 35.65 -28.52 -16.46
C LYS A 351 34.27 -27.98 -16.10
N LEU A 352 34.23 -26.76 -15.56
CA LEU A 352 32.98 -26.04 -15.32
C LEU A 352 32.27 -25.75 -16.64
N VAL A 353 31.01 -26.16 -16.75
CA VAL A 353 30.16 -25.89 -17.92
C VAL A 353 29.05 -24.88 -17.63
N GLU A 354 28.59 -24.82 -16.38
CA GLU A 354 27.56 -23.88 -15.92
C GLU A 354 27.67 -23.72 -14.41
N ALA A 355 27.43 -22.50 -13.94
CA ALA A 355 27.08 -22.24 -12.56
C ALA A 355 25.72 -21.56 -12.50
N ARG A 356 24.94 -21.81 -11.44
CA ARG A 356 23.75 -21.04 -11.05
C ARG A 356 23.84 -20.69 -9.58
N SER A 357 23.10 -19.68 -9.17
CA SER A 357 23.06 -19.28 -7.77
C SER A 357 21.72 -18.69 -7.34
N THR A 358 21.51 -18.69 -6.04
CA THR A 358 20.43 -17.97 -5.35
C THR A 358 20.94 -17.45 -4.01
N ARG A 359 20.33 -16.39 -3.50
CA ARG A 359 20.54 -15.95 -2.12
C ARG A 359 19.59 -16.73 -1.22
N ILE A 360 20.09 -17.19 -0.08
CA ILE A 360 19.29 -17.93 0.91
C ILE A 360 19.45 -17.30 2.29
N GLY A 361 18.45 -17.50 3.14
CA GLY A 361 18.48 -17.10 4.54
C GLY A 361 18.06 -18.28 5.41
N PHE A 362 18.85 -18.61 6.43
CA PHE A 362 18.49 -19.67 7.37
C PHE A 362 17.34 -19.23 8.25
N ARG A 363 16.15 -19.79 8.01
CA ARG A 363 14.95 -19.44 8.78
C ARG A 363 13.90 -20.55 8.75
N GLU A 364 13.14 -20.63 9.83
CA GLU A 364 12.03 -21.55 9.97
C GLU A 364 10.76 -20.77 10.32
N ILE A 365 9.65 -21.15 9.68
CA ILE A 365 8.32 -20.61 9.92
C ILE A 365 7.50 -21.70 10.61
N ASP A 366 6.91 -21.36 11.74
CA ASP A 366 6.10 -22.28 12.52
C ASP A 366 4.74 -21.65 12.87
N ILE A 367 3.69 -22.47 12.82
CA ILE A 367 2.37 -22.14 13.36
C ILE A 367 2.06 -23.13 14.47
N SER A 368 2.29 -22.68 15.70
CA SER A 368 1.97 -23.42 16.91
C SER A 368 1.40 -22.47 17.96
N ASP A 369 0.61 -23.01 18.89
CA ASP A 369 -0.11 -22.25 19.94
C ASP A 369 -1.01 -21.12 19.39
N GLY A 370 -1.43 -21.25 18.13
CA GLY A 370 -2.21 -20.24 17.40
C GLY A 370 -1.45 -18.95 17.11
N GLN A 371 -0.12 -19.00 17.08
CA GLN A 371 0.74 -17.86 16.76
C GLN A 371 1.52 -18.12 15.47
N PHE A 372 1.98 -17.04 14.84
CA PHE A 372 2.91 -17.09 13.73
C PHE A 372 4.32 -16.84 14.27
N LYS A 373 5.23 -17.81 14.14
CA LYS A 373 6.57 -17.80 14.71
C LYS A 373 7.64 -17.79 13.62
N VAL A 374 8.73 -17.07 13.86
CA VAL A 374 9.94 -17.07 13.01
C VAL A 374 11.15 -17.44 13.87
N ASN A 375 11.77 -18.56 13.55
CA ASN A 375 12.87 -19.19 14.29
C ASN A 375 12.50 -19.37 15.79
N GLY A 376 11.29 -19.85 16.06
CA GLY A 376 10.77 -20.10 17.42
C GLY A 376 10.21 -18.89 18.17
N VAL A 377 10.31 -17.67 17.63
CA VAL A 377 9.82 -16.44 18.29
C VAL A 377 8.50 -15.99 17.67
N PRO A 378 7.42 -15.78 18.46
CA PRO A 378 6.19 -15.18 17.97
C PRO A 378 6.42 -13.79 17.39
N VAL A 379 5.98 -13.58 16.15
CA VAL A 379 6.09 -12.27 15.48
C VAL A 379 4.72 -11.75 15.08
N LEU A 380 4.59 -10.43 15.10
CA LEU A 380 3.45 -9.69 14.58
C LEU A 380 3.76 -9.15 13.18
N LEU A 381 2.76 -9.22 12.31
CA LEU A 381 2.81 -8.71 10.93
C LEU A 381 2.30 -7.26 10.89
N TYR A 382 3.22 -6.33 10.69
CA TYR A 382 2.99 -4.90 10.48
C TYR A 382 2.96 -4.67 8.98
N GLY A 383 1.89 -5.14 8.37
CA GLY A 383 1.80 -5.35 6.94
C GLY A 383 1.10 -4.24 6.18
N VAL A 384 1.38 -4.18 4.88
CA VAL A 384 0.63 -3.42 3.87
C VAL A 384 0.34 -4.29 2.64
N ASN A 385 -0.84 -4.14 2.04
CA ASN A 385 -1.13 -4.67 0.72
C ASN A 385 -0.44 -3.80 -0.34
N ARG A 386 0.21 -4.41 -1.33
CA ARG A 386 0.99 -3.71 -2.34
C ARG A 386 0.67 -4.21 -3.75
N HIS A 387 0.09 -3.34 -4.56
CA HIS A 387 0.07 -3.48 -6.02
C HIS A 387 1.42 -3.03 -6.62
N ASP A 388 1.86 -3.70 -7.70
CA ASP A 388 2.98 -3.25 -8.54
C ASP A 388 2.56 -2.07 -9.43
N TRP A 389 2.48 -0.88 -8.83
CA TRP A 389 2.02 0.34 -9.47
C TRP A 389 3.01 1.50 -9.34
N ASP A 390 3.29 2.17 -10.45
CA ASP A 390 3.94 3.48 -10.48
C ASP A 390 3.08 4.48 -11.28
N ALA A 391 3.00 5.72 -10.79
CA ALA A 391 2.13 6.73 -11.39
C ALA A 391 2.53 7.12 -12.83
N ILE A 392 3.78 6.88 -13.22
CA ILE A 392 4.32 7.23 -14.54
C ILE A 392 4.25 6.01 -15.47
N THR A 393 4.67 4.83 -15.00
CA THR A 393 4.80 3.63 -15.84
C THR A 393 3.65 2.63 -15.70
N GLY A 394 2.67 2.91 -14.84
CA GLY A 394 1.52 2.03 -14.59
C GLY A 394 1.96 0.72 -13.96
N LYS A 395 1.66 -0.40 -14.62
CA LYS A 395 2.01 -1.76 -14.16
C LYS A 395 3.42 -2.20 -14.59
N ALA A 396 4.13 -1.40 -15.38
CA ALA A 396 5.51 -1.64 -15.77
C ALA A 396 6.48 -0.96 -14.78
N GLU A 397 6.39 -1.33 -13.51
CA GLU A 397 7.23 -0.75 -12.45
C GLU A 397 8.71 -1.11 -12.65
N ASN A 398 9.61 -0.13 -12.49
CA ASN A 398 11.05 -0.32 -12.63
C ASN A 398 11.74 -0.65 -11.29
N LYS A 399 13.02 -1.02 -11.36
CA LYS A 399 13.83 -1.40 -10.19
C LYS A 399 13.96 -0.24 -9.17
N GLU A 400 14.05 0.99 -9.64
CA GLU A 400 14.18 2.18 -8.80
C GLU A 400 12.91 2.44 -7.98
N ALA A 401 11.73 2.28 -8.59
CA ALA A 401 10.44 2.42 -7.92
C ALA A 401 10.25 1.34 -6.85
N MET A 402 10.54 0.07 -7.17
CA MET A 402 10.50 -1.02 -6.19
C MET A 402 11.44 -0.78 -5.00
N ARG A 403 12.69 -0.35 -5.26
CA ARG A 403 13.67 -0.05 -4.19
C ARG A 403 13.21 1.11 -3.31
N ARG A 404 12.74 2.21 -3.92
CA ARG A 404 12.17 3.36 -3.21
C ARG A 404 11.08 2.93 -2.24
N ASP A 405 10.21 2.02 -2.67
CA ASP A 405 9.07 1.56 -1.88
C ASP A 405 9.53 0.65 -0.73
N ALA A 406 10.43 -0.30 -0.97
CA ALA A 406 11.00 -1.15 0.07
C ALA A 406 11.72 -0.33 1.17
N GLU A 407 12.54 0.65 0.78
CA GLU A 407 13.22 1.54 1.73
C GLU A 407 12.23 2.39 2.54
N LEU A 408 11.17 2.88 1.90
CA LEU A 408 10.16 3.70 2.57
C LEU A 408 9.33 2.86 3.55
N MET A 409 8.99 1.62 3.18
CA MET A 409 8.33 0.66 4.08
C MET A 409 9.14 0.47 5.37
N LYS A 410 10.45 0.21 5.27
CA LYS A 410 11.32 0.07 6.46
C LYS A 410 11.35 1.34 7.30
N ARG A 411 11.44 2.52 6.67
CA ARG A 411 11.38 3.83 7.33
C ARG A 411 10.04 4.08 8.05
N LEU A 412 8.96 3.47 7.58
CA LEU A 412 7.62 3.56 8.20
C LEU A 412 7.33 2.41 9.19
N ASN A 413 8.35 1.65 9.64
CA ASN A 413 8.20 0.53 10.57
C ASN A 413 7.35 -0.65 10.03
N VAL A 414 7.17 -0.74 8.71
CA VAL A 414 6.58 -1.91 8.03
C VAL A 414 7.58 -3.07 8.09
N ASN A 415 7.09 -4.28 8.38
CA ASN A 415 7.90 -5.50 8.31
C ASN A 415 7.28 -6.58 7.43
N ALA A 416 6.10 -6.36 6.84
CA ALA A 416 5.44 -7.34 5.99
C ALA A 416 4.76 -6.68 4.77
N SER A 417 4.70 -7.41 3.67
CA SER A 417 3.97 -7.03 2.46
C SER A 417 3.16 -8.21 1.92
N ARG A 418 1.93 -7.97 1.50
CA ARG A 418 1.11 -8.94 0.76
C ARG A 418 1.11 -8.54 -0.71
N SER A 419 1.43 -9.47 -1.60
CA SER A 419 1.48 -9.28 -3.05
C SER A 419 0.07 -9.16 -3.64
N SER A 420 -0.66 -8.08 -3.37
CA SER A 420 -2.06 -7.93 -3.78
C SER A 420 -2.19 -7.74 -5.31
N HIS A 421 -2.86 -8.61 -6.07
CA HIS A 421 -3.34 -9.97 -5.74
C HIS A 421 -2.79 -10.97 -6.75
N TYR A 422 -1.46 -11.02 -6.81
CA TYR A 422 -0.69 -11.76 -7.80
C TYR A 422 0.81 -11.70 -7.50
N PRO A 423 1.63 -12.59 -8.10
CA PRO A 423 3.06 -12.57 -7.88
C PRO A 423 3.70 -11.29 -8.48
N ASN A 424 4.46 -10.57 -7.68
CA ASN A 424 5.24 -9.40 -8.08
C ASN A 424 6.47 -9.78 -8.95
N PRO A 425 7.19 -8.80 -9.55
CA PRO A 425 8.45 -9.08 -10.25
C PRO A 425 9.50 -9.70 -9.30
N PRO A 426 10.37 -10.62 -9.77
CA PRO A 426 11.37 -11.27 -8.92
C PRO A 426 12.25 -10.32 -8.09
N TYR A 427 12.62 -9.18 -8.68
CA TYR A 427 13.42 -8.15 -8.01
C TYR A 427 12.76 -7.57 -6.75
N TRP A 428 11.42 -7.61 -6.62
CA TRP A 428 10.74 -7.22 -5.39
C TRP A 428 11.10 -8.15 -4.22
N TYR A 429 11.10 -9.47 -4.45
CA TYR A 429 11.45 -10.44 -3.40
C TYR A 429 12.95 -10.37 -3.07
N GLU A 430 13.82 -10.13 -4.05
CA GLU A 430 15.25 -9.87 -3.82
C GLU A 430 15.45 -8.65 -2.87
N LEU A 431 14.66 -7.59 -3.04
CA LEU A 431 14.67 -6.43 -2.12
C LEU A 431 14.10 -6.78 -0.75
N CYS A 432 13.02 -7.58 -0.68
CA CYS A 432 12.44 -8.01 0.59
C CYS A 432 13.40 -8.89 1.40
N ASP A 433 14.17 -9.75 0.73
CA ASP A 433 15.26 -10.52 1.33
C ASP A 433 16.34 -9.60 1.90
N GLU A 434 16.81 -8.62 1.12
CA GLU A 434 17.90 -7.69 1.46
C GLU A 434 17.52 -6.73 2.60
N TYR A 435 16.30 -6.17 2.55
CA TYR A 435 15.84 -5.19 3.53
C TYR A 435 15.15 -5.83 4.75
N GLY A 436 14.86 -7.12 4.71
CA GLY A 436 14.13 -7.83 5.75
C GLY A 436 12.67 -7.38 5.82
N ILE A 437 11.86 -7.84 4.87
CA ILE A 437 10.40 -7.66 4.80
C ILE A 437 9.78 -9.03 4.57
N TYR A 438 8.90 -9.47 5.45
CA TYR A 438 8.14 -10.70 5.27
C TYR A 438 7.14 -10.56 4.12
N VAL A 439 7.00 -11.57 3.28
CA VAL A 439 6.11 -11.57 2.13
C VAL A 439 5.09 -12.69 2.24
N MET A 440 3.81 -12.32 2.12
CA MET A 440 2.74 -13.26 1.76
C MET A 440 2.56 -13.17 0.25
N ASP A 441 3.10 -14.14 -0.46
CA ASP A 441 3.05 -14.16 -1.93
C ASP A 441 1.76 -14.83 -2.41
N GLU A 442 1.10 -14.24 -3.40
CA GLU A 442 -0.29 -14.57 -3.72
C GLU A 442 -0.45 -14.98 -5.18
N ALA A 443 -1.15 -16.10 -5.42
CA ALA A 443 -1.43 -16.55 -6.77
C ALA A 443 -2.32 -15.54 -7.50
N ASN A 444 -2.13 -15.38 -8.81
CA ASN A 444 -2.91 -14.46 -9.65
C ASN A 444 -4.31 -15.02 -9.93
N ILE A 445 -5.13 -15.17 -8.89
CA ILE A 445 -6.46 -15.77 -8.94
C ILE A 445 -7.43 -14.85 -8.20
N GLU A 446 -8.18 -14.05 -8.95
CA GLU A 446 -9.30 -13.28 -8.44
C GLU A 446 -10.46 -13.30 -9.43
N SER A 447 -11.62 -13.75 -8.95
CA SER A 447 -12.86 -13.79 -9.74
C SER A 447 -13.99 -13.11 -8.99
N HIS A 448 -13.73 -11.92 -8.44
CA HIS A 448 -14.60 -11.17 -7.55
C HIS A 448 -16.05 -11.13 -8.06
N GLY A 449 -16.26 -10.71 -9.31
CA GLY A 449 -17.60 -10.63 -9.91
C GLY A 449 -18.34 -11.97 -10.04
N LYS A 450 -17.63 -13.10 -9.97
CA LYS A 450 -18.22 -14.45 -10.05
C LYS A 450 -18.15 -15.22 -8.72
N GLY A 451 -17.55 -14.65 -7.68
CA GLY A 451 -17.29 -15.31 -6.41
C GLY A 451 -16.67 -16.70 -6.62
N SER A 452 -17.25 -17.72 -5.98
CA SER A 452 -16.72 -19.09 -5.98
C SER A 452 -16.95 -19.92 -7.26
N LEU A 453 -17.57 -19.35 -8.31
CA LEU A 453 -18.00 -20.10 -9.49
C LEU A 453 -16.88 -20.92 -10.12
N PHE A 454 -15.77 -20.27 -10.52
CA PHE A 454 -14.69 -20.94 -11.25
C PHE A 454 -13.88 -21.89 -10.37
N SER A 455 -13.87 -21.65 -9.05
CA SER A 455 -13.29 -22.61 -8.13
C SER A 455 -14.07 -23.94 -8.05
N ASN A 456 -15.32 -23.97 -8.53
CA ASN A 456 -16.22 -25.13 -8.49
C ASN A 456 -16.49 -25.73 -9.88
N ILE A 457 -15.85 -25.24 -10.95
CA ILE A 457 -15.98 -25.79 -12.31
C ILE A 457 -14.70 -26.58 -12.66
N PRO A 458 -14.78 -27.89 -12.94
CA PRO A 458 -13.60 -28.71 -13.26
C PRO A 458 -12.81 -28.25 -14.49
N ALA A 459 -13.46 -27.67 -15.51
CA ALA A 459 -12.78 -27.16 -16.71
C ALA A 459 -11.78 -26.04 -16.42
N TRP A 460 -11.86 -25.38 -15.26
CA TRP A 460 -10.91 -24.34 -14.81
C TRP A 460 -9.77 -24.89 -13.96
N HIS A 461 -9.75 -26.20 -13.69
CA HIS A 461 -8.78 -26.83 -12.80
C HIS A 461 -7.33 -26.54 -13.19
N SER A 462 -7.01 -26.70 -14.47
CA SER A 462 -5.67 -26.42 -15.02
C SER A 462 -5.27 -24.96 -14.82
N ALA A 463 -6.19 -24.02 -15.01
CA ALA A 463 -5.92 -22.59 -14.83
C ALA A 463 -5.57 -22.24 -13.37
N PHE A 464 -6.28 -22.82 -12.39
CA PHE A 464 -5.98 -22.62 -10.97
C PHE A 464 -4.63 -23.24 -10.58
N LEU A 465 -4.40 -24.50 -10.96
CA LEU A 465 -3.15 -25.18 -10.63
C LEU A 465 -1.94 -24.49 -11.27
N GLU A 466 -2.00 -24.14 -12.56
CA GLU A 466 -0.88 -23.50 -13.25
C GLU A 466 -0.50 -22.15 -12.62
N ARG A 467 -1.47 -21.31 -12.24
CA ARG A 467 -1.21 -20.02 -11.59
C ARG A 467 -0.51 -20.18 -10.23
N GLY A 468 -0.95 -21.15 -9.42
CA GLY A 468 -0.35 -21.40 -8.10
C GLY A 468 0.98 -22.16 -8.16
N ILE A 469 1.08 -23.22 -8.97
CA ILE A 469 2.30 -24.02 -9.14
C ILE A 469 3.43 -23.14 -9.67
N ARG A 470 3.18 -22.33 -10.68
CA ARG A 470 4.21 -21.47 -11.29
C ARG A 470 4.70 -20.36 -10.35
N MET A 471 3.85 -19.84 -9.47
CA MET A 471 4.27 -18.93 -8.40
C MET A 471 5.26 -19.65 -7.46
N VAL A 472 4.84 -20.77 -6.88
CA VAL A 472 5.66 -21.51 -5.91
C VAL A 472 6.97 -21.97 -6.55
N GLU A 473 6.94 -22.52 -7.76
CA GLU A 473 8.16 -22.97 -8.45
C GLU A 473 9.15 -21.83 -8.73
N ARG A 474 8.66 -20.65 -9.11
CA ARG A 474 9.49 -19.46 -9.39
C ARG A 474 10.16 -18.92 -8.13
N ASP A 475 9.45 -18.98 -7.01
CA ASP A 475 9.75 -18.18 -5.81
C ASP A 475 10.13 -18.99 -4.56
N LYS A 476 10.12 -20.32 -4.63
CA LYS A 476 10.38 -21.27 -3.52
C LYS A 476 11.65 -21.00 -2.69
N ASN A 477 12.66 -20.35 -3.28
CA ASN A 477 13.97 -20.14 -2.64
C ASN A 477 14.10 -18.80 -1.89
N TYR A 478 13.16 -17.85 -2.04
CA TYR A 478 13.25 -16.57 -1.34
C TYR A 478 12.94 -16.74 0.17
N PRO A 479 13.88 -16.42 1.09
CA PRO A 479 13.62 -16.49 2.53
C PRO A 479 12.55 -15.48 3.00
N SER A 480 12.38 -14.35 2.30
CA SER A 480 11.38 -13.34 2.60
C SER A 480 9.96 -13.83 2.48
N ILE A 481 9.70 -14.79 1.60
CA ILE A 481 8.37 -15.37 1.46
C ILE A 481 8.15 -16.31 2.64
N VAL A 482 7.16 -15.97 3.47
CA VAL A 482 6.84 -16.69 4.71
C VAL A 482 5.43 -17.28 4.70
N SER A 483 4.65 -17.06 3.64
CA SER A 483 3.34 -17.67 3.44
C SER A 483 2.96 -17.65 1.97
N TRP A 484 2.21 -18.66 1.53
CA TRP A 484 1.60 -18.73 0.21
C TRP A 484 0.11 -18.42 0.31
N SER A 485 -0.39 -17.46 -0.47
CA SER A 485 -1.82 -17.16 -0.59
C SER A 485 -2.40 -17.74 -1.88
N LEU A 486 -3.57 -18.38 -1.77
CA LEU A 486 -4.20 -19.09 -2.90
C LEU A 486 -4.93 -18.17 -3.90
N GLY A 487 -5.01 -16.88 -3.62
CA GLY A 487 -5.75 -15.88 -4.40
C GLY A 487 -6.56 -14.94 -3.51
N ASN A 488 -7.41 -14.13 -4.13
CA ASN A 488 -8.24 -13.12 -3.47
C ASN A 488 -9.67 -13.15 -4.01
N GLU A 489 -10.68 -13.01 -3.14
CA GLU A 489 -12.11 -12.85 -3.48
C GLU A 489 -12.68 -13.79 -4.58
N ALA A 490 -12.04 -14.95 -4.79
CA ALA A 490 -12.44 -15.98 -5.77
C ALA A 490 -13.31 -17.09 -5.13
N GLY A 491 -13.85 -16.81 -3.93
CA GLY A 491 -14.47 -17.80 -3.06
C GLY A 491 -13.56 -18.99 -2.76
N PHE A 492 -14.15 -20.17 -2.50
CA PHE A 492 -13.39 -21.40 -2.27
C PHE A 492 -14.14 -22.64 -2.75
N GLY A 493 -13.41 -23.64 -3.24
CA GLY A 493 -13.98 -24.85 -3.85
C GLY A 493 -12.90 -25.89 -4.19
N PRO A 494 -13.26 -26.97 -4.92
CA PRO A 494 -12.34 -28.06 -5.25
C PRO A 494 -11.03 -27.63 -5.91
N ASN A 495 -11.04 -26.62 -6.79
CA ASN A 495 -9.81 -26.16 -7.46
C ASN A 495 -8.83 -25.52 -6.46
N HIS A 496 -9.29 -24.70 -5.52
CA HIS A 496 -8.44 -24.18 -4.43
C HIS A 496 -7.99 -25.30 -3.48
N ALA A 497 -8.85 -26.27 -3.16
CA ALA A 497 -8.48 -27.40 -2.30
C ALA A 497 -7.36 -28.25 -2.92
N ALA A 498 -7.43 -28.51 -4.23
CA ALA A 498 -6.39 -29.22 -4.96
C ALA A 498 -5.07 -28.44 -4.99
N LEU A 499 -5.14 -27.12 -5.23
CA LEU A 499 -3.95 -26.26 -5.20
C LEU A 499 -3.32 -26.25 -3.80
N SER A 500 -4.13 -26.06 -2.74
CA SER A 500 -3.65 -26.11 -1.36
C SER A 500 -2.95 -27.43 -1.05
N ALA A 501 -3.56 -28.57 -1.40
CA ALA A 501 -2.98 -29.88 -1.17
C ALA A 501 -1.64 -30.07 -1.92
N TRP A 502 -1.55 -29.59 -3.17
CA TRP A 502 -0.30 -29.62 -3.92
C TRP A 502 0.79 -28.77 -3.25
N ILE A 503 0.47 -27.54 -2.82
CA ILE A 503 1.44 -26.65 -2.17
C ILE A 503 1.92 -27.25 -0.85
N LYS A 504 1.03 -27.79 0.01
CA LYS A 504 1.44 -28.39 1.30
C LYS A 504 2.39 -29.57 1.12
N GLU A 505 2.18 -30.38 0.08
CA GLU A 505 3.07 -31.50 -0.23
C GLU A 505 4.41 -31.00 -0.81
N PHE A 506 4.36 -30.03 -1.72
CA PHE A 506 5.54 -29.52 -2.41
C PHE A 506 6.43 -28.65 -1.52
N ASP A 507 5.85 -27.78 -0.68
CA ASP A 507 6.55 -26.88 0.23
C ASP A 507 5.92 -26.88 1.63
N PRO A 508 6.35 -27.80 2.51
CA PRO A 508 5.89 -27.83 3.89
C PRO A 508 6.54 -26.73 4.77
N THR A 509 7.46 -25.92 4.22
CA THR A 509 8.23 -24.93 5.01
C THR A 509 7.49 -23.61 5.20
N ARG A 510 6.30 -23.45 4.61
CA ARG A 510 5.52 -22.22 4.62
C ARG A 510 4.01 -22.51 4.79
N PRO A 511 3.31 -21.75 5.65
CA PRO A 511 1.86 -21.87 5.81
C PRO A 511 1.07 -21.28 4.65
N ILE A 512 -0.11 -21.83 4.43
CA ILE A 512 -1.06 -21.41 3.40
C ILE A 512 -2.09 -20.43 3.96
N HIS A 513 -2.33 -19.35 3.23
CA HIS A 513 -3.38 -18.37 3.44
C HIS A 513 -4.45 -18.49 2.34
N ALA A 514 -5.73 -18.39 2.72
CA ALA A 514 -6.83 -18.16 1.78
C ALA A 514 -8.02 -17.55 2.52
N GLU A 515 -8.33 -16.29 2.28
CA GLU A 515 -9.46 -15.62 2.96
C GLU A 515 -10.80 -16.24 2.57
N GLY A 516 -11.00 -16.51 1.27
CA GLY A 516 -12.24 -17.10 0.75
C GLY A 516 -12.57 -18.49 1.31
N ALA A 517 -11.66 -19.13 2.06
CA ALA A 517 -11.89 -20.38 2.77
C ALA A 517 -12.88 -20.26 3.95
N GLN A 518 -13.22 -19.03 4.34
CA GLN A 518 -14.30 -18.75 5.29
C GLN A 518 -15.64 -19.29 4.78
N ASN A 519 -16.45 -19.85 5.68
CA ASN A 519 -17.72 -20.48 5.32
C ASN A 519 -18.91 -19.48 5.28
N ILE A 520 -18.63 -18.20 5.05
CA ILE A 520 -19.61 -17.11 4.98
C ILE A 520 -19.19 -16.21 3.81
N TYR A 521 -20.14 -15.79 2.98
CA TYR A 521 -19.90 -14.78 1.95
C TYR A 521 -20.88 -13.61 2.13
N GLY A 522 -20.35 -12.39 2.24
CA GLY A 522 -21.12 -11.16 2.37
C GLY A 522 -21.13 -10.53 3.78
N TYR A 523 -21.78 -9.37 3.92
CA TYR A 523 -21.69 -8.52 5.11
C TYR A 523 -22.58 -8.90 6.30
N ASN A 524 -23.42 -9.95 6.17
CA ASN A 524 -24.28 -10.45 7.24
C ASN A 524 -23.66 -11.70 7.87
N TRP A 525 -22.89 -11.48 8.94
CA TRP A 525 -22.12 -12.52 9.60
C TRP A 525 -22.94 -13.20 10.72
N PRO A 526 -23.35 -14.47 10.58
CA PRO A 526 -24.04 -15.19 11.64
C PRO A 526 -23.15 -15.34 12.88
N LYS A 527 -23.78 -15.30 14.06
CA LYS A 527 -23.12 -15.62 15.35
C LYS A 527 -23.77 -16.88 15.96
N PRO A 528 -23.02 -17.97 16.21
CA PRO A 528 -21.59 -18.15 15.97
C PRO A 528 -21.24 -18.26 14.48
N GLU A 529 -20.01 -17.87 14.12
CA GLU A 529 -19.50 -18.01 12.75
C GLU A 529 -19.28 -19.52 12.42
N PRO A 530 -19.69 -19.99 11.23
CA PRO A 530 -19.26 -21.28 10.69
C PRO A 530 -17.74 -21.46 10.71
N LYS A 531 -17.29 -22.67 11.01
CA LYS A 531 -15.86 -23.01 10.99
C LYS A 531 -15.27 -22.86 9.59
N ASP A 532 -14.12 -22.23 9.46
CA ASP A 532 -13.39 -22.14 8.19
C ASP A 532 -12.85 -23.51 7.74
N ARG A 533 -12.66 -23.69 6.43
CA ARG A 533 -12.13 -24.94 5.87
C ARG A 533 -10.69 -25.20 6.33
N VAL A 534 -10.32 -26.48 6.48
CA VAL A 534 -8.99 -26.94 6.98
C VAL A 534 -7.85 -26.84 5.96
N TYR A 535 -8.10 -26.27 4.78
CA TYR A 535 -7.13 -26.13 3.69
C TYR A 535 -6.30 -24.83 3.76
N THR A 536 -6.46 -24.05 4.82
CA THR A 536 -5.69 -22.83 5.14
C THR A 536 -5.17 -22.93 6.56
N ASP A 537 -4.00 -22.36 6.83
CA ASP A 537 -3.32 -22.38 8.12
C ASP A 537 -3.60 -21.10 8.94
N PHE A 538 -4.36 -20.15 8.36
CA PHE A 538 -4.84 -18.94 9.02
C PHE A 538 -6.37 -18.86 9.04
N LEU A 539 -6.92 -18.25 10.08
CA LEU A 539 -8.27 -17.68 10.08
C LEU A 539 -8.16 -16.22 9.62
N SER A 540 -8.49 -15.98 8.36
CA SER A 540 -8.30 -14.67 7.72
C SER A 540 -9.63 -13.96 7.49
N ARG A 541 -9.67 -12.65 7.70
CA ARG A 541 -10.84 -11.80 7.40
C ARG A 541 -10.40 -10.47 6.80
N MET A 542 -11.19 -9.95 5.86
CA MET A 542 -11.05 -8.59 5.33
C MET A 542 -11.98 -7.63 6.09
N TYR A 543 -11.45 -6.50 6.56
CA TYR A 543 -12.20 -5.36 7.12
C TYR A 543 -13.14 -5.66 8.29
N ARG A 544 -12.93 -6.78 8.98
CA ARG A 544 -13.74 -7.21 10.10
C ARG A 544 -13.45 -6.34 11.32
N LEU A 545 -14.52 -5.96 12.04
CA LEU A 545 -14.42 -5.14 13.25
C LEU A 545 -13.52 -5.80 14.30
N THR A 546 -12.85 -4.96 15.09
CA THR A 546 -11.89 -5.40 16.11
C THR A 546 -12.52 -6.37 17.11
N ASP A 547 -13.74 -6.10 17.59
CA ASP A 547 -14.42 -6.98 18.55
C ASP A 547 -14.76 -8.36 17.98
N ASP A 548 -15.14 -8.43 16.70
CA ASP A 548 -15.43 -9.71 16.04
C ASP A 548 -14.14 -10.55 15.87
N MET A 549 -13.02 -9.89 15.62
CA MET A 549 -11.72 -10.56 15.51
C MET A 549 -11.19 -11.03 16.87
N ILE A 550 -11.45 -10.25 17.93
CA ILE A 550 -11.21 -10.70 19.32
C ILE A 550 -12.06 -11.94 19.62
N ASP A 551 -13.34 -11.94 19.24
CA ASP A 551 -14.22 -13.09 19.40
C ASP A 551 -13.69 -14.32 18.66
N LEU A 552 -13.24 -14.16 17.41
CA LEU A 552 -12.63 -15.24 16.63
C LEU A 552 -11.37 -15.79 17.31
N ALA A 553 -10.52 -14.92 17.87
CA ALA A 553 -9.29 -15.30 18.56
C ALA A 553 -9.50 -15.94 19.94
N THR A 554 -10.63 -15.68 20.62
CA THR A 554 -10.83 -16.05 22.03
C THR A 554 -11.98 -16.99 22.31
N LYS A 555 -12.98 -17.07 21.41
CA LYS A 555 -14.19 -17.88 21.59
C LYS A 555 -14.31 -19.03 20.59
N SER A 556 -13.52 -19.03 19.51
CA SER A 556 -13.47 -20.13 18.55
C SER A 556 -12.80 -21.37 19.14
N ASP A 557 -13.28 -22.56 18.76
CA ASP A 557 -12.62 -23.84 19.06
C ASP A 557 -11.56 -24.24 18.02
N ASP A 558 -11.34 -23.37 17.03
CA ASP A 558 -10.22 -23.43 16.12
C ASP A 558 -8.99 -22.78 16.76
N ASN A 559 -7.80 -23.38 16.60
CA ASN A 559 -6.55 -22.93 17.21
C ASN A 559 -5.60 -22.22 16.23
N ARG A 560 -5.99 -22.00 14.97
CA ARG A 560 -5.15 -21.29 14.00
C ARG A 560 -4.95 -19.81 14.37
N PRO A 561 -3.85 -19.17 13.95
CA PRO A 561 -3.67 -17.73 14.06
C PRO A 561 -4.76 -16.97 13.30
N VAL A 562 -5.16 -15.83 13.85
CA VAL A 562 -6.17 -14.93 13.30
C VAL A 562 -5.48 -13.71 12.72
N ILE A 563 -5.79 -13.39 11.46
CA ILE A 563 -5.14 -12.33 10.71
C ILE A 563 -6.15 -11.49 9.94
N TRP A 564 -5.86 -10.19 9.82
CA TRP A 564 -6.48 -9.37 8.79
C TRP A 564 -5.63 -9.41 7.53
N CYS A 565 -6.07 -10.11 6.48
CA CYS A 565 -5.42 -9.93 5.17
C CYS A 565 -5.64 -8.51 4.62
N GLU A 566 -6.71 -7.84 5.04
CA GLU A 566 -6.98 -6.43 4.76
C GLU A 566 -7.67 -5.76 5.95
N TYR A 567 -7.19 -4.59 6.39
CA TYR A 567 -7.83 -3.76 7.42
C TYR A 567 -7.46 -2.28 7.22
N ALA A 568 -8.12 -1.39 8.00
CA ALA A 568 -7.84 0.04 8.00
C ALA A 568 -7.81 0.65 6.59
N HIS A 569 -8.92 0.48 5.85
CA HIS A 569 -9.07 0.92 4.47
C HIS A 569 -8.73 2.42 4.31
N SER A 570 -7.65 2.73 3.61
CA SER A 570 -7.00 4.04 3.62
C SER A 570 -7.44 4.96 2.46
N GLN A 571 -8.70 4.81 2.03
CA GLN A 571 -9.29 5.63 0.97
C GLN A 571 -9.46 7.09 1.39
N GLY A 572 -8.86 8.01 0.62
CA GLY A 572 -8.90 9.44 0.91
C GLY A 572 -8.37 9.77 2.31
N ASN A 573 -9.08 10.64 3.04
CA ASN A 573 -8.81 10.95 4.45
C ASN A 573 -9.44 9.87 5.36
N SER A 574 -8.65 8.83 5.66
CA SER A 574 -9.08 7.64 6.41
C SER A 574 -8.01 7.19 7.41
N THR A 575 -7.91 5.87 7.68
CA THR A 575 -6.96 5.25 8.62
C THR A 575 -7.18 5.71 10.07
N GLY A 576 -8.43 5.95 10.44
CA GLY A 576 -8.86 6.27 11.80
C GLY A 576 -8.74 5.06 12.74
N ASP A 577 -8.43 5.35 14.00
CA ASP A 577 -8.29 4.40 15.11
C ASP A 577 -7.40 3.17 14.84
N LEU A 578 -6.33 3.37 14.05
CA LEU A 578 -5.29 2.34 13.90
C LEU A 578 -4.70 1.91 15.26
N GLU A 579 -4.71 2.80 16.26
CA GLU A 579 -4.28 2.47 17.61
C GLU A 579 -5.19 1.43 18.28
N GLY A 580 -6.52 1.49 18.07
CA GLY A 580 -7.50 0.52 18.56
C GLY A 580 -7.20 -0.91 18.12
N TYR A 581 -6.98 -1.13 16.81
CA TYR A 581 -6.54 -2.41 16.26
C TYR A 581 -5.29 -2.94 16.97
N TRP A 582 -4.26 -2.10 17.08
CA TRP A 582 -2.97 -2.52 17.62
C TRP A 582 -2.95 -2.67 19.14
N LYS A 583 -3.91 -2.09 19.86
CA LYS A 583 -4.18 -2.42 21.27
C LYS A 583 -4.73 -3.83 21.39
N ALA A 584 -5.63 -4.26 20.50
CA ALA A 584 -6.17 -5.62 20.48
C ALA A 584 -5.11 -6.64 20.06
N ILE A 585 -4.40 -6.40 18.94
CA ILE A 585 -3.34 -7.29 18.41
C ILE A 585 -2.28 -7.60 19.48
N ARG A 586 -1.81 -6.57 20.20
CA ARG A 586 -0.78 -6.75 21.24
C ARG A 586 -1.30 -7.44 22.51
N LYS A 587 -2.62 -7.51 22.69
CA LYS A 587 -3.26 -8.08 23.89
C LYS A 587 -3.57 -9.57 23.72
N TYR A 588 -4.00 -10.00 22.54
CA TYR A 588 -4.44 -11.37 22.29
C TYR A 588 -3.44 -12.10 21.41
N SER A 589 -2.79 -13.14 21.95
CA SER A 589 -1.67 -13.85 21.33
C SER A 589 -1.94 -14.42 19.93
N ARG A 590 -3.19 -14.78 19.65
CA ARG A 590 -3.64 -15.33 18.36
C ARG A 590 -3.91 -14.27 17.29
N LEU A 591 -4.03 -12.99 17.65
CA LEU A 591 -4.12 -11.91 16.67
C LEU A 591 -2.70 -11.58 16.19
N VAL A 592 -2.33 -12.06 15.01
CA VAL A 592 -0.94 -11.97 14.52
C VAL A 592 -0.64 -10.70 13.71
N GLY A 593 -1.55 -9.73 13.72
CA GLY A 593 -1.45 -8.49 12.94
C GLY A 593 -2.24 -8.57 11.64
N GLY A 594 -1.74 -7.92 10.59
CA GLY A 594 -2.42 -7.87 9.30
C GLY A 594 -1.84 -6.86 8.33
N PHE A 595 -2.51 -6.69 7.19
CA PHE A 595 -2.06 -5.83 6.10
C PHE A 595 -3.02 -4.66 5.84
N VAL A 596 -2.54 -3.42 5.97
CA VAL A 596 -3.35 -2.23 5.67
C VAL A 596 -3.68 -2.19 4.18
N TRP A 597 -4.91 -1.85 3.82
CA TRP A 597 -5.30 -1.59 2.43
C TRP A 597 -5.27 -0.09 2.12
N ASP A 598 -4.37 0.42 1.29
CA ASP A 598 -3.19 -0.24 0.71
C ASP A 598 -1.93 0.65 0.81
N TRP A 599 -0.86 0.26 0.11
CA TRP A 599 0.40 1.00 0.14
C TRP A 599 0.31 2.34 -0.59
N ARG A 600 -0.04 2.35 -1.89
CA ARG A 600 0.12 3.50 -2.80
C ARG A 600 -1.14 3.76 -3.61
N ASP A 601 -1.52 5.04 -3.71
CA ASP A 601 -2.61 5.46 -4.61
C ASP A 601 -2.31 5.06 -6.06
N GLN A 602 -3.26 4.36 -6.67
CA GLN A 602 -3.17 3.87 -8.04
C GLN A 602 -3.61 4.94 -9.04
N LEU A 603 -3.02 6.14 -9.01
CA LEU A 603 -3.34 7.24 -9.94
C LEU A 603 -2.32 7.35 -11.05
N VAL A 604 -2.74 7.80 -12.23
CA VAL A 604 -1.83 8.07 -13.36
C VAL A 604 -1.43 9.54 -13.35
N PHE A 605 -0.14 9.79 -13.54
CA PHE A 605 0.43 11.14 -13.57
C PHE A 605 -0.20 12.00 -14.67
N LYS A 606 -0.45 13.27 -14.34
CA LYS A 606 -0.90 14.31 -15.27
C LYS A 606 -0.07 15.56 -15.01
N GLU A 607 0.57 16.06 -16.06
CA GLU A 607 1.26 17.35 -15.98
C GLU A 607 0.27 18.45 -15.62
N SER A 608 0.60 19.23 -14.59
CA SER A 608 -0.22 20.36 -14.15
C SER A 608 0.31 21.67 -14.76
N LYS A 609 -0.61 22.51 -15.23
CA LYS A 609 -0.32 23.90 -15.63
C LYS A 609 -0.65 24.92 -14.54
N ASP A 610 -1.23 24.46 -13.43
CA ASP A 610 -1.72 25.27 -12.32
C ASP A 610 -0.93 24.98 -11.03
N GLU A 611 -1.16 25.77 -9.97
CA GLU A 611 -0.56 25.52 -8.64
C GLU A 611 -1.10 24.25 -7.93
N LYS A 612 -2.10 23.56 -8.52
CA LYS A 612 -2.75 22.35 -7.94
C LYS A 612 -2.18 21.06 -8.58
N PRO A 613 -2.01 19.97 -7.81
CA PRO A 613 -1.62 18.68 -8.38
C PRO A 613 -2.77 18.08 -9.20
N LEU A 614 -2.46 17.50 -10.36
CA LEU A 614 -3.45 16.84 -11.22
C LEU A 614 -3.14 15.35 -11.34
N TRP A 615 -4.19 14.54 -11.26
CA TRP A 615 -4.11 13.08 -11.33
C TRP A 615 -5.20 12.57 -12.25
N LYS A 616 -4.89 11.59 -13.10
CA LYS A 616 -5.89 10.91 -13.93
C LYS A 616 -6.42 9.67 -13.20
N HIS A 617 -7.73 9.49 -13.28
CA HIS A 617 -8.47 8.30 -12.87
C HIS A 617 -9.37 7.79 -14.01
N GLY A 618 -10.12 6.71 -13.79
CA GLY A 618 -10.76 5.92 -14.86
C GLY A 618 -11.57 6.74 -15.88
N GLN A 619 -12.33 7.73 -15.42
CA GLN A 619 -13.14 8.59 -16.29
C GLN A 619 -12.32 9.53 -17.18
N ASP A 620 -11.09 9.90 -16.80
CA ASP A 620 -10.22 10.76 -17.61
C ASP A 620 -9.79 10.12 -18.93
N PHE A 621 -9.98 8.82 -19.05
CA PHE A 621 -9.72 8.05 -20.27
C PHE A 621 -11.00 7.80 -21.10
N GLY A 622 -12.08 8.55 -20.83
CA GLY A 622 -13.34 8.49 -21.57
C GLY A 622 -14.15 7.22 -21.30
N GLN A 623 -14.07 6.70 -20.06
CA GLN A 623 -14.79 5.52 -19.59
C GLN A 623 -15.94 5.95 -18.67
N GLU A 624 -17.14 6.14 -19.21
CA GLU A 624 -18.32 6.55 -18.42
C GLU A 624 -18.72 5.53 -17.35
N GLN A 625 -18.37 4.25 -17.57
CA GLN A 625 -18.62 3.15 -16.65
C GLN A 625 -17.50 2.91 -15.63
N ALA A 626 -16.42 3.68 -15.66
CA ALA A 626 -15.37 3.56 -14.67
C ALA A 626 -15.83 4.14 -13.34
N ASP A 627 -15.51 3.44 -12.26
CA ASP A 627 -15.83 3.91 -10.92
C ASP A 627 -15.11 5.25 -10.64
N LEU A 628 -15.85 6.17 -10.04
CA LEU A 628 -15.41 7.56 -9.83
C LEU A 628 -14.23 7.69 -8.86
N ASN A 629 -14.14 6.82 -7.84
CA ASN A 629 -13.26 7.02 -6.68
C ASN A 629 -12.49 5.80 -6.10
N PRO A 630 -12.37 4.58 -6.69
CA PRO A 630 -11.79 3.45 -5.93
C PRO A 630 -10.26 3.38 -5.90
N ILE A 631 -9.50 4.31 -6.47
CA ILE A 631 -8.05 4.10 -6.65
C ILE A 631 -7.15 4.91 -5.72
N GLN A 632 -7.70 5.80 -4.89
CA GLN A 632 -6.93 6.59 -3.92
C GLN A 632 -6.93 5.95 -2.52
N LYS A 633 -6.35 4.75 -2.38
CA LYS A 633 -6.43 3.91 -1.16
C LYS A 633 -5.12 3.79 -0.37
N GLY A 634 -4.05 4.48 -0.78
CA GLY A 634 -2.71 4.29 -0.23
C GLY A 634 -2.44 5.01 1.08
N LEU A 635 -1.55 4.44 1.90
CA LEU A 635 -0.84 5.16 2.97
C LEU A 635 0.11 6.25 2.44
N ILE A 636 0.55 6.10 1.18
CA ILE A 636 1.31 7.09 0.43
C ILE A 636 0.53 7.52 -0.83
N SER A 637 0.75 8.75 -1.28
CA SER A 637 0.18 9.27 -2.53
C SER A 637 0.86 8.66 -3.75
N ALA A 638 0.28 8.89 -4.93
CA ALA A 638 0.80 8.36 -6.20
C ALA A 638 2.24 8.82 -6.50
N ASP A 639 2.64 10.04 -6.11
CA ASP A 639 4.03 10.56 -6.16
C ASP A 639 4.93 10.11 -5.00
N GLY A 640 4.42 9.29 -4.07
CA GLY A 640 5.18 8.74 -2.96
C GLY A 640 5.31 9.63 -1.72
N LYS A 641 4.51 10.70 -1.61
CA LYS A 641 4.44 11.47 -0.36
C LYS A 641 3.67 10.67 0.70
N ILE A 642 4.18 10.69 1.93
CA ILE A 642 3.55 10.01 3.06
C ILE A 642 2.30 10.80 3.48
N LYS A 643 1.14 10.14 3.52
CA LYS A 643 -0.11 10.75 4.02
C LYS A 643 -0.16 10.71 5.55
N SER A 644 -1.13 11.41 6.13
CA SER A 644 -1.36 11.40 7.59
C SER A 644 -1.53 9.98 8.16
N GLY A 645 -2.19 9.09 7.42
CA GLY A 645 -2.32 7.66 7.76
C GLY A 645 -0.98 6.93 7.82
N GLY A 646 -0.05 7.19 6.89
CA GLY A 646 1.28 6.57 6.91
C GLY A 646 2.15 7.00 8.09
N TRP A 647 2.07 8.26 8.51
CA TRP A 647 2.74 8.73 9.73
C TRP A 647 2.11 8.18 11.01
N GLN A 648 0.78 8.07 11.03
CA GLN A 648 0.06 7.38 12.11
C GLN A 648 0.53 5.92 12.21
N ALA A 649 0.66 5.23 11.08
CA ALA A 649 1.16 3.86 11.02
C ALA A 649 2.59 3.74 11.54
N LYS A 650 3.52 4.62 11.10
CA LYS A 650 4.90 4.67 11.62
C LYS A 650 4.93 4.71 13.15
N TYR A 651 4.13 5.59 13.75
CA TYR A 651 4.05 5.74 15.20
C TYR A 651 3.42 4.52 15.87
N VAL A 652 2.26 4.05 15.39
CA VAL A 652 1.55 2.91 15.98
C VAL A 652 2.39 1.64 15.91
N TRP A 653 3.16 1.48 14.84
CA TRP A 653 4.02 0.32 14.60
C TRP A 653 5.40 0.42 15.24
N GLN A 654 5.80 1.55 15.81
CA GLN A 654 7.14 1.67 16.38
C GLN A 654 7.42 0.60 17.45
N ARG A 655 8.67 0.13 17.47
CA ARG A 655 9.12 -1.01 18.30
C ARG A 655 9.63 -0.61 19.67
N VAL A 656 9.49 0.66 20.04
CA VAL A 656 9.83 1.17 21.35
C VAL A 656 8.66 1.97 21.89
N LYS A 657 8.18 1.62 23.09
CA LYS A 657 7.18 2.42 23.79
C LYS A 657 7.81 3.03 25.04
N ILE A 658 7.57 4.32 25.24
CA ILE A 658 8.13 5.08 26.36
C ILE A 658 6.97 5.54 27.23
N ALA A 659 7.00 5.19 28.52
CA ALA A 659 6.05 5.66 29.52
C ALA A 659 6.79 6.54 30.54
N ALA A 660 6.20 7.69 30.87
CA ALA A 660 6.77 8.58 31.87
C ALA A 660 6.43 8.10 33.29
N ASP A 661 7.48 7.81 34.09
CA ASP A 661 7.32 7.56 35.53
C ASP A 661 7.36 8.90 36.29
N SER A 662 8.31 9.77 35.93
CA SER A 662 8.45 11.13 36.45
C SER A 662 9.27 12.00 35.50
N ILE A 663 8.60 12.80 34.68
CA ILE A 663 9.24 13.66 33.67
C ILE A 663 10.24 14.63 34.33
N SER A 664 9.86 15.27 35.43
CA SER A 664 10.70 16.26 36.13
C SER A 664 11.97 15.68 36.76
N LYS A 665 12.01 14.36 36.99
CA LYS A 665 13.20 13.63 37.46
C LYS A 665 13.92 12.90 36.32
N GLY A 666 13.42 13.02 35.08
CA GLY A 666 13.92 12.31 33.92
C GLY A 666 13.80 10.80 34.02
N LEU A 667 12.75 10.27 34.65
CA LEU A 667 12.55 8.83 34.86
C LEU A 667 11.45 8.28 33.94
N PHE A 668 11.78 7.25 33.17
CA PHE A 668 10.90 6.61 32.20
C PHE A 668 11.00 5.08 32.29
N THR A 669 9.89 4.42 31.93
CA THR A 669 9.87 2.99 31.62
C THR A 669 9.85 2.82 30.10
N VAL A 670 10.74 1.99 29.57
CA VAL A 670 10.84 1.70 28.14
C VAL A 670 10.51 0.24 27.90
N GLU A 671 9.54 -0.03 27.03
CA GLU A 671 9.14 -1.36 26.58
C GLU A 671 9.79 -1.61 25.21
N ASN A 672 10.65 -2.64 25.13
CA ASN A 672 11.23 -3.11 23.87
C ASN A 672 10.24 -4.08 23.20
N ARG A 673 9.67 -3.66 22.08
CA ARG A 673 8.70 -4.43 21.28
C ARG A 673 9.34 -5.06 20.05
N HIS A 674 10.66 -4.97 19.89
CA HIS A 674 11.36 -5.79 18.92
C HIS A 674 11.21 -7.27 19.27
N PHE A 675 11.37 -8.12 18.26
CA PHE A 675 11.30 -9.56 18.44
C PHE A 675 12.64 -10.15 18.88
N ARG A 676 13.75 -9.56 18.40
CA ARG A 676 15.10 -10.05 18.66
C ARG A 676 16.13 -8.93 18.89
N THR A 677 15.87 -7.71 18.40
CA THR A 677 16.81 -6.59 18.59
C THR A 677 16.81 -6.06 20.02
N ASN A 678 17.99 -5.99 20.65
CA ASN A 678 18.22 -5.27 21.90
C ASN A 678 18.26 -3.75 21.65
N LEU A 679 17.71 -2.96 22.58
CA LEU A 679 17.71 -1.49 22.43
C LEU A 679 19.08 -0.84 22.54
N ASN A 680 20.11 -1.49 23.09
CA ASN A 680 21.48 -0.96 23.18
C ASN A 680 22.14 -0.71 21.80
N THR A 681 21.52 -1.21 20.72
CA THR A 681 21.90 -0.97 19.32
C THR A 681 21.50 0.42 18.80
N TYR A 682 20.72 1.19 19.58
CA TYR A 682 20.25 2.54 19.25
C TYR A 682 20.87 3.59 20.18
N ASP A 683 20.87 4.84 19.74
CA ASP A 683 21.09 6.00 20.60
C ASP A 683 19.74 6.54 21.10
N VAL A 684 19.73 7.11 22.31
CA VAL A 684 18.58 7.85 22.83
C VAL A 684 18.88 9.34 22.73
N VAL A 685 18.19 10.01 21.81
CA VAL A 685 18.24 11.46 21.64
C VAL A 685 17.06 12.10 22.34
N TRP A 686 17.31 13.15 23.12
CA TRP A 686 16.25 13.92 23.76
C TRP A 686 16.35 15.41 23.41
N GLU A 687 15.19 16.05 23.29
CA GLU A 687 15.04 17.46 22.97
C GLU A 687 14.01 18.10 23.92
N ILE A 688 14.38 19.20 24.55
CA ILE A 688 13.44 20.09 25.24
C ILE A 688 13.14 21.25 24.31
N THR A 689 11.88 21.48 24.00
CA THR A 689 11.43 22.57 23.12
C THR A 689 10.63 23.63 23.88
N GLU A 690 10.82 24.90 23.53
CA GLU A 690 10.02 26.07 23.93
C GLU A 690 9.16 26.47 22.74
N ASP A 691 7.83 26.26 22.81
CA ASP A 691 6.92 26.43 21.67
C ASP A 691 7.49 25.82 20.37
N GLY A 692 7.96 24.57 20.45
CA GLY A 692 8.51 23.83 19.31
C GLY A 692 9.97 24.16 18.95
N LYS A 693 10.56 25.24 19.46
CA LYS A 693 11.98 25.57 19.26
C LYS A 693 12.85 24.82 20.26
N VAL A 694 13.83 24.04 19.79
CA VAL A 694 14.79 23.34 20.66
C VAL A 694 15.58 24.34 21.50
N VAL A 695 15.51 24.22 22.84
CA VAL A 695 16.26 25.04 23.79
C VAL A 695 17.36 24.26 24.51
N LYS A 696 17.19 22.94 24.63
CA LYS A 696 18.18 22.00 25.12
C LYS A 696 18.02 20.67 24.38
N SER A 697 19.11 19.97 24.19
CA SER A 697 19.12 18.61 23.67
C SER A 697 20.30 17.85 24.24
N GLY A 698 20.26 16.52 24.09
CA GLY A 698 21.37 15.65 24.41
C GLY A 698 21.16 14.27 23.80
N SER A 699 22.20 13.45 23.89
CA SER A 699 22.16 12.06 23.49
C SER A 699 22.86 11.22 24.55
N ILE A 700 22.38 9.99 24.74
CA ILE A 700 23.04 8.96 25.54
C ILE A 700 22.93 7.63 24.80
N ASP A 701 23.82 6.70 25.11
CA ASP A 701 23.61 5.31 24.73
C ASP A 701 22.28 4.80 25.31
N SER A 702 21.52 4.08 24.49
CA SER A 702 20.33 3.40 24.95
C SER A 702 20.65 2.33 25.99
N PRO A 703 19.82 2.15 27.03
CA PRO A 703 20.02 1.10 28.02
C PRO A 703 19.93 -0.30 27.40
N ASP A 704 20.57 -1.25 28.07
CA ASP A 704 20.51 -2.67 27.75
C ASP A 704 19.12 -3.23 28.09
N ILE A 705 18.25 -3.35 27.09
CA ILE A 705 16.88 -3.84 27.22
C ILE A 705 16.63 -4.87 26.12
N GLU A 706 16.59 -6.13 26.54
CA GLU A 706 16.35 -7.26 25.66
C GLU A 706 14.99 -7.21 24.98
N ALA A 707 14.89 -7.84 23.80
CA ALA A 707 13.66 -7.94 23.04
C ALA A 707 12.50 -8.51 23.87
N GLY A 708 11.31 -7.93 23.72
CA GLY A 708 10.10 -8.34 24.46
C GLY A 708 10.08 -7.97 25.95
N THR A 709 11.11 -7.29 26.48
CA THR A 709 11.19 -6.91 27.90
C THR A 709 10.96 -5.41 28.13
N SER A 710 10.92 -4.99 29.40
CA SER A 710 10.85 -3.57 29.78
C SER A 710 11.98 -3.22 30.74
N GLY A 711 12.53 -2.01 30.58
CA GLY A 711 13.62 -1.49 31.41
C GLY A 711 13.40 -0.04 31.82
N LYS A 712 14.32 0.48 32.63
CA LYS A 712 14.30 1.88 33.08
C LYS A 712 15.24 2.72 32.23
N LEU A 713 14.76 3.90 31.85
CA LEU A 713 15.55 4.94 31.20
C LEU A 713 15.61 6.15 32.14
N ARG A 714 16.82 6.61 32.41
CA ARG A 714 17.08 7.83 33.17
C ARG A 714 17.76 8.85 32.28
N LEU A 715 17.19 10.04 32.19
CA LEU A 715 17.77 11.19 31.52
C LEU A 715 18.14 12.25 32.57
N ASP A 716 19.40 12.66 32.62
CA ASP A 716 19.82 13.77 33.47
C ASP A 716 19.48 15.11 32.79
N LEU A 717 18.20 15.46 32.84
CA LEU A 717 17.66 16.65 32.18
C LEU A 717 18.20 17.94 32.82
N PRO A 718 18.72 18.90 32.04
CA PRO A 718 19.21 20.16 32.56
C PRO A 718 18.06 21.01 33.10
N LYS A 719 18.36 21.86 34.08
CA LYS A 719 17.45 22.95 34.46
C LYS A 719 17.31 23.92 33.28
N ILE A 720 16.09 24.39 33.06
CA ILE A 720 15.78 25.39 32.04
C ILE A 720 15.07 26.57 32.71
N ASP A 721 15.43 27.78 32.29
CA ASP A 721 14.76 29.01 32.71
C ASP A 721 13.46 29.16 31.91
N MET A 722 12.39 28.57 32.43
CA MET A 722 11.09 28.57 31.79
C MET A 722 10.46 29.97 31.85
N LYS A 723 10.00 30.45 30.70
CA LYS A 723 9.34 31.75 30.54
C LYS A 723 7.82 31.59 30.65
N GLN A 724 7.17 32.65 31.10
CA GLN A 724 5.72 32.74 31.05
C GLN A 724 5.23 32.81 29.59
N GLY A 725 4.11 32.17 29.31
CA GLY A 725 3.46 32.13 28.00
C GLY A 725 3.89 31.00 27.07
N PHE A 726 4.92 30.23 27.44
CA PHE A 726 5.48 29.19 26.58
C PHE A 726 5.19 27.78 27.08
N TYR A 727 4.96 26.88 26.14
CA TYR A 727 4.82 25.44 26.37
C TYR A 727 6.17 24.76 26.18
N TYR A 728 6.55 23.98 27.18
CA TYR A 728 7.77 23.20 27.16
C TYR A 728 7.44 21.73 26.95
N HIS A 729 8.01 21.11 25.92
CA HIS A 729 7.87 19.68 25.66
C HIS A 729 9.21 18.98 25.73
N LEU A 730 9.21 17.74 26.23
CA LEU A 730 10.34 16.81 26.13
C LEU A 730 10.00 15.78 25.05
N LYS A 731 10.82 15.69 24.02
CA LYS A 731 10.79 14.63 23.02
C LYS A 731 11.94 13.67 23.28
N ILE A 732 11.67 12.38 23.23
CA ILE A 732 12.66 11.30 23.36
C ILE A 732 12.56 10.46 22.09
N SER A 733 13.68 10.15 21.45
CA SER A 733 13.75 9.38 20.20
C SER A 733 14.83 8.32 20.28
N PHE A 734 14.56 7.15 19.71
CA PHE A 734 15.54 6.10 19.50
C PHE A 734 16.03 6.19 18.06
N THR A 735 17.33 6.39 17.87
CA THR A 735 17.94 6.66 16.57
C THR A 735 18.99 5.62 16.21
N LEU A 736 19.19 5.39 14.91
CA LEU A 736 20.24 4.49 14.42
C LEU A 736 21.63 4.99 14.82
N LYS A 737 22.46 4.12 15.41
CA LYS A 737 23.89 4.40 15.68
C LYS A 737 24.76 4.45 14.41
N GLU A 738 24.33 3.72 13.39
CA GLU A 738 25.06 3.47 12.15
C GLU A 738 24.11 3.51 10.94
N ASP A 739 24.68 3.73 9.76
CA ASP A 739 23.93 3.63 8.51
C ASP A 739 23.34 2.22 8.33
N LYS A 740 22.09 2.16 7.84
CA LYS A 740 21.45 0.96 7.33
C LYS A 740 21.17 1.14 5.82
N PRO A 741 21.01 0.05 5.04
CA PRO A 741 20.70 0.16 3.62
C PRO A 741 19.47 1.01 3.29
N TRP A 742 18.52 1.16 4.23
CA TRP A 742 17.25 1.88 4.05
C TRP A 742 17.15 3.23 4.78
N ALA A 743 18.12 3.58 5.63
CA ALA A 743 18.17 4.86 6.35
C ALA A 743 19.57 5.17 6.89
N LYS A 744 19.89 6.46 7.00
CA LYS A 744 21.16 6.95 7.55
C LYS A 744 21.20 6.87 9.07
N LYS A 745 22.41 6.90 9.62
CA LYS A 745 22.66 7.20 11.04
C LYS A 745 21.80 8.40 11.49
N ASP A 746 21.40 8.38 12.77
CA ASP A 746 20.55 9.39 13.41
C ASP A 746 19.07 9.37 12.96
N TYR A 747 18.68 8.43 12.09
CA TYR A 747 17.27 8.22 11.75
C TYR A 747 16.46 7.74 12.94
N ALA A 748 15.40 8.46 13.29
CA ALA A 748 14.49 8.08 14.38
C ALA A 748 13.52 6.96 13.97
N ILE A 749 13.71 5.79 14.56
CA ILE A 749 12.86 4.60 14.38
C ILE A 749 11.62 4.62 15.29
N ALA A 750 11.73 5.27 16.44
CA ALA A 750 10.67 5.45 17.42
C ALA A 750 10.85 6.77 18.18
N GLY A 751 9.76 7.33 18.68
CA GLY A 751 9.81 8.48 19.57
C GLY A 751 8.52 8.69 20.35
N GLU A 752 8.63 9.47 21.42
CA GLU A 752 7.50 9.90 22.24
C GLU A 752 7.72 11.35 22.70
N GLN A 753 6.62 12.06 22.96
CA GLN A 753 6.66 13.45 23.40
C GLN A 753 5.77 13.68 24.63
N PHE A 754 6.29 14.43 25.60
CA PHE A 754 5.63 14.74 26.85
C PHE A 754 5.57 16.25 27.08
N LEU A 755 4.44 16.74 27.61
CA LEU A 755 4.37 18.11 28.13
C LEU A 755 5.17 18.20 29.43
N LEU A 756 6.23 19.00 29.45
CA LEU A 756 7.07 19.22 30.62
C LEU A 756 6.47 20.29 31.53
N ASN A 757 6.11 21.44 30.96
CA ASN A 757 5.47 22.53 31.71
C ASN A 757 4.78 23.54 30.78
N TYR A 758 3.85 24.31 31.33
CA TYR A 758 3.35 25.55 30.76
C TYR A 758 3.25 26.57 31.90
N ILE A 759 3.91 27.71 31.76
CA ILE A 759 3.80 28.78 32.76
C ILE A 759 2.85 29.84 32.21
N PRO A 760 1.63 30.02 32.77
CA PRO A 760 0.71 31.04 32.29
C PRO A 760 1.30 32.45 32.40
N ILE A 761 0.96 33.33 31.45
CA ILE A 761 1.29 34.76 31.55
C ILE A 761 0.53 35.36 32.74
N SER A 762 1.27 35.97 33.68
CA SER A 762 0.67 36.78 34.73
C SER A 762 0.11 38.06 34.10
N LYS A 763 -1.19 38.34 34.28
CA LYS A 763 -1.83 39.52 33.70
C LYS A 763 -1.16 40.81 34.19
N THR A 764 -0.30 41.41 33.37
CA THR A 764 0.11 42.81 33.54
C THR A 764 -0.96 43.71 32.95
N THR A 765 -1.73 44.37 33.81
CA THR A 765 -2.65 45.43 33.41
C THR A 765 -1.84 46.67 33.02
N GLU A 766 -1.51 46.81 31.75
CA GLU A 766 -1.17 48.13 31.22
C GLU A 766 -2.37 49.06 31.34
N LYS A 767 -2.12 50.34 31.68
CA LYS A 767 -3.14 51.39 31.71
C LYS A 767 -3.50 51.80 30.28
N LYS A 768 -4.21 50.93 29.54
CA LYS A 768 -4.86 51.30 28.27
C LYS A 768 -6.22 51.95 28.53
N SER A 769 -6.64 52.86 27.65
CA SER A 769 -7.96 53.50 27.71
C SER A 769 -9.07 52.45 27.60
N ALA A 770 -10.17 52.64 28.33
CA ALA A 770 -11.31 51.74 28.24
C ALA A 770 -11.94 51.77 26.83
N PRO A 771 -12.43 50.63 26.31
CA PRO A 771 -13.16 50.58 25.06
C PRO A 771 -14.38 51.53 25.08
N GLN A 772 -14.63 52.20 23.95
CA GLN A 772 -15.80 53.05 23.75
C GLN A 772 -16.93 52.22 23.12
N LEU A 773 -18.16 52.45 23.57
CA LEU A 773 -19.37 51.78 23.10
C LEU A 773 -20.26 52.83 22.43
N MET A 774 -20.71 52.55 21.21
CA MET A 774 -21.77 53.28 20.53
C MET A 774 -22.81 52.27 20.07
N GLU A 775 -24.06 52.44 20.48
CA GLU A 775 -25.16 51.52 20.15
C GLU A 775 -26.29 52.27 19.47
N SER A 776 -26.79 51.72 18.36
CA SER A 776 -27.93 52.23 17.59
C SER A 776 -29.05 51.19 17.52
N SER A 777 -30.10 51.47 16.75
CA SER A 777 -31.18 50.51 16.49
C SER A 777 -30.72 49.34 15.61
N SER A 778 -29.71 49.55 14.75
CA SER A 778 -29.20 48.55 13.81
C SER A 778 -27.86 47.94 14.21
N GLU A 779 -27.02 48.65 14.96
CA GLU A 779 -25.61 48.26 15.16
C GLU A 779 -25.13 48.46 16.59
N ILE A 780 -24.13 47.66 16.98
CA ILE A 780 -23.30 47.88 18.17
C ILE A 780 -21.86 48.07 17.69
N ILE A 781 -21.31 49.26 17.92
CA ILE A 781 -19.94 49.63 17.53
C ILE A 781 -19.10 49.74 18.79
N ILE A 782 -17.98 49.03 18.80
CA ILE A 782 -17.01 49.07 19.90
C ILE A 782 -15.65 49.49 19.36
N THR A 783 -15.05 50.53 19.93
CA THR A 783 -13.75 51.05 19.50
C THR A 783 -12.74 51.08 20.64
N THR A 784 -11.49 50.76 20.32
CA THR A 784 -10.30 51.01 21.14
C THR A 784 -9.39 51.98 20.38
N GLN A 785 -8.14 52.17 20.82
CA GLN A 785 -7.18 53.01 20.08
C GLN A 785 -6.82 52.43 18.71
N THR A 786 -6.78 51.10 18.58
CA THR A 786 -6.28 50.40 17.39
C THR A 786 -7.35 49.53 16.73
N THR A 787 -8.42 49.17 17.44
CA THR A 787 -9.41 48.19 16.98
C THR A 787 -10.82 48.78 16.92
N LYS A 788 -11.58 48.39 15.89
CA LYS A 788 -13.02 48.67 15.78
C LYS A 788 -13.78 47.38 15.47
N LEU A 789 -14.79 47.09 16.29
CA LEU A 789 -15.75 46.00 16.06
C LEU A 789 -17.12 46.59 15.73
N VAL A 790 -17.81 46.02 14.74
CA VAL A 790 -19.21 46.34 14.43
C VAL A 790 -20.03 45.08 14.44
N PHE A 791 -21.09 45.06 15.25
CA PHE A 791 -22.06 43.98 15.28
C PHE A 791 -23.39 44.44 14.69
N ASP A 792 -23.95 43.67 13.76
CA ASP A 792 -25.31 43.86 13.25
C ASP A 792 -26.34 43.26 14.23
N LYS A 793 -27.34 44.05 14.61
CA LYS A 793 -28.43 43.64 15.52
C LYS A 793 -29.53 42.86 14.81
N ARG A 794 -29.63 42.92 13.47
CA ARG A 794 -30.66 42.18 12.72
C ARG A 794 -30.39 40.68 12.71
N GLY A 795 -29.16 40.28 12.38
CA GLY A 795 -28.71 38.89 12.36
C GLY A 795 -27.94 38.46 13.61
N GLY A 796 -27.43 39.41 14.41
CA GLY A 796 -26.57 39.12 15.56
C GLY A 796 -25.23 38.56 15.09
N ARG A 797 -24.45 39.38 14.40
CA ARG A 797 -23.22 38.97 13.73
C ARG A 797 -22.15 40.04 13.86
N LEU A 798 -20.90 39.63 14.09
CA LEU A 798 -19.73 40.50 13.96
C LEU A 798 -19.45 40.72 12.47
N VAL A 799 -19.69 41.92 11.96
CA VAL A 799 -19.56 42.22 10.52
C VAL A 799 -18.30 43.00 10.17
N VAL A 800 -17.65 43.62 11.17
CA VAL A 800 -16.38 44.32 11.01
C VAL A 800 -15.47 43.99 12.18
N TYR A 801 -14.22 43.64 11.89
CA TYR A 801 -13.11 43.56 12.85
C TYR A 801 -11.91 44.27 12.23
N GLU A 802 -11.80 45.57 12.48
CA GLU A 802 -10.72 46.41 11.94
C GLU A 802 -9.55 46.54 12.92
N MET A 803 -8.33 46.56 12.38
CA MET A 803 -7.12 47.02 13.05
C MET A 803 -6.45 48.11 12.19
N ASP A 804 -6.12 49.26 12.79
CA ASP A 804 -5.50 50.40 12.10
C ASP A 804 -6.24 50.80 10.78
N GLY A 805 -7.57 50.68 10.77
CA GLY A 805 -8.42 50.99 9.62
C GLY A 805 -8.49 49.92 8.52
N LYS A 806 -7.83 48.76 8.70
CA LYS A 806 -7.93 47.60 7.79
C LYS A 806 -8.82 46.53 8.41
N ASN A 807 -9.87 46.11 7.69
CA ASN A 807 -10.74 45.03 8.13
C ASN A 807 -10.01 43.68 8.02
N LEU A 808 -10.04 42.87 9.07
CA LEU A 808 -9.33 41.60 9.17
C LEU A 808 -10.21 40.39 8.79
N ILE A 809 -11.53 40.58 8.72
CA ILE A 809 -12.50 39.55 8.32
C ILE A 809 -13.14 39.91 6.98
N SER A 810 -13.36 38.92 6.13
CA SER A 810 -14.09 39.04 4.86
C SER A 810 -15.55 38.60 4.97
N SER A 811 -15.89 37.78 5.96
CA SER A 811 -17.27 37.41 6.25
C SER A 811 -17.54 37.32 7.75
N ALA A 812 -18.80 37.51 8.12
CA ALA A 812 -19.21 37.45 9.50
C ALA A 812 -19.05 36.02 10.04
N PRO A 813 -18.43 35.85 11.21
CA PRO A 813 -18.21 34.54 11.75
C PRO A 813 -19.50 33.93 12.30
N LYS A 814 -19.60 32.60 12.27
CA LYS A 814 -20.79 31.86 12.72
C LYS A 814 -20.44 30.52 13.37
N PRO A 815 -21.26 30.02 14.30
CA PRO A 815 -21.21 28.61 14.71
C PRO A 815 -21.31 27.67 13.50
N ASN A 816 -20.47 26.64 13.46
CA ASN A 816 -20.44 25.63 12.40
C ASN A 816 -20.50 24.23 13.01
N PHE A 817 -21.36 23.38 12.45
CA PHE A 817 -21.61 22.00 12.88
C PHE A 817 -21.35 20.97 11.78
N TRP A 818 -20.90 21.44 10.61
CA TRP A 818 -20.75 20.62 9.41
C TRP A 818 -19.30 20.61 8.92
N ARG A 819 -18.95 19.54 8.21
CA ARG A 819 -17.70 19.39 7.47
C ARG A 819 -18.01 18.85 6.06
N PRO A 820 -17.20 19.18 5.03
CA PRO A 820 -17.29 18.49 3.75
C PRO A 820 -17.09 16.98 3.95
N PRO A 821 -18.03 16.11 3.53
CA PRO A 821 -17.91 14.67 3.78
C PRO A 821 -16.61 14.06 3.25
N THR A 822 -15.92 13.26 4.06
CA THR A 822 -14.89 12.33 3.59
C THR A 822 -15.51 11.15 2.82
N ASP A 823 -14.70 10.34 2.15
CA ASP A 823 -15.20 9.10 1.51
C ASP A 823 -15.90 8.16 2.50
N ASN A 824 -15.35 8.04 3.72
CA ASN A 824 -15.97 7.26 4.81
C ASN A 824 -17.29 7.88 5.29
N ASP A 825 -17.39 9.21 5.34
CA ASP A 825 -18.63 9.90 5.68
C ASP A 825 -19.72 9.63 4.62
N LEU A 826 -19.36 9.67 3.34
CA LEU A 826 -20.28 9.36 2.24
C LEU A 826 -20.73 7.89 2.29
N ALA A 827 -19.78 6.97 2.45
CA ALA A 827 -20.05 5.53 2.58
C ALA A 827 -20.99 5.19 3.75
N SER A 828 -20.85 5.91 4.86
CA SER A 828 -21.72 5.75 6.03
C SER A 828 -23.00 6.59 5.98
N GLU A 829 -23.41 7.09 4.81
CA GLU A 829 -24.63 7.87 4.60
C GLU A 829 -24.74 9.14 5.49
N ILE A 830 -23.66 9.92 5.67
CA ILE A 830 -23.64 11.07 6.60
C ILE A 830 -24.80 12.07 6.35
N ILE A 831 -25.20 12.30 5.09
CA ILE A 831 -26.27 13.23 4.75
C ILE A 831 -27.60 12.79 5.39
N LYS A 832 -27.89 11.49 5.38
CA LYS A 832 -29.10 10.91 5.97
C LYS A 832 -29.03 10.89 7.49
N ARG A 833 -27.86 10.56 8.06
CA ARG A 833 -27.70 10.44 9.52
C ARG A 833 -27.57 11.78 10.24
N GLN A 834 -26.94 12.76 9.60
CA GLN A 834 -26.43 13.98 10.24
C GLN A 834 -26.72 15.25 9.43
N GLY A 835 -27.42 15.19 8.29
CA GLY A 835 -27.66 16.34 7.40
C GLY A 835 -28.42 17.51 8.05
N PHE A 836 -29.13 17.27 9.16
CA PHE A 836 -29.66 18.32 10.03
C PHE A 836 -28.58 19.36 10.42
N TRP A 837 -27.36 18.89 10.77
CA TRP A 837 -26.27 19.76 11.20
C TRP A 837 -25.73 20.65 10.07
N LYS A 838 -25.87 20.23 8.81
CA LYS A 838 -25.61 21.10 7.65
C LYS A 838 -26.57 22.27 7.62
N ALA A 839 -27.88 22.01 7.76
CA ALA A 839 -28.89 23.06 7.80
C ALA A 839 -28.68 24.00 9.00
N ALA A 840 -28.37 23.46 10.18
CA ALA A 840 -28.08 24.24 11.39
C ALA A 840 -26.81 25.13 11.27
N SER A 841 -25.87 24.77 10.41
CA SER A 841 -24.67 25.57 10.12
C SER A 841 -24.92 26.73 9.13
N ILE A 842 -26.01 26.64 8.35
CA ILE A 842 -26.40 27.65 7.37
C ILE A 842 -27.45 28.59 7.96
N GLN A 843 -28.44 28.04 8.65
CA GLN A 843 -29.63 28.75 9.10
C GLN A 843 -29.66 28.85 10.64
N GLN A 844 -29.52 30.07 11.14
CA GLN A 844 -29.50 30.37 12.57
C GLN A 844 -30.29 31.65 12.82
N LYS A 845 -31.25 31.61 13.74
CA LYS A 845 -32.13 32.73 14.04
C LYS A 845 -31.72 33.39 15.34
N LEU A 846 -31.42 34.69 15.31
CA LEU A 846 -31.18 35.47 16.52
C LEU A 846 -32.45 35.47 17.39
N ILE A 847 -32.32 35.15 18.66
CA ILE A 847 -33.41 35.17 19.65
C ILE A 847 -33.16 36.14 20.80
N ALA A 848 -31.89 36.44 21.11
CA ALA A 848 -31.54 37.45 22.09
C ALA A 848 -30.20 38.10 21.76
N ILE A 849 -30.08 39.40 22.03
CA ILE A 849 -28.83 40.17 21.98
C ILE A 849 -28.80 41.13 23.15
N SER A 850 -27.67 41.22 23.85
CA SER A 850 -27.47 42.18 24.94
C SER A 850 -26.03 42.66 25.02
N THR A 851 -25.85 43.87 25.53
CA THR A 851 -24.54 44.52 25.70
C THR A 851 -24.32 44.86 27.16
N THR A 852 -23.12 44.65 27.68
CA THR A 852 -22.71 45.07 29.03
C THR A 852 -21.35 45.75 28.97
N LYS A 853 -21.23 46.93 29.56
CA LYS A 853 -19.96 47.67 29.67
C LYS A 853 -19.45 47.61 31.11
N THR A 854 -18.18 47.27 31.29
CA THR A 854 -17.46 47.33 32.57
C THR A 854 -16.26 48.28 32.47
N ASP A 855 -15.58 48.56 33.58
CA ASP A 855 -14.33 49.35 33.58
C ASP A 855 -13.17 48.64 32.84
N LYS A 856 -13.32 47.34 32.58
CA LYS A 856 -12.26 46.46 32.05
C LYS A 856 -12.52 46.01 30.62
N ASP A 857 -13.77 45.76 30.27
CA ASP A 857 -14.19 45.12 29.03
C ASP A 857 -15.58 45.61 28.56
N ILE A 858 -15.90 45.33 27.29
CA ILE A 858 -17.28 45.36 26.78
C ILE A 858 -17.66 43.96 26.34
N ARG A 859 -18.87 43.54 26.72
CA ARG A 859 -19.43 42.23 26.43
C ARG A 859 -20.64 42.36 25.53
N VAL A 860 -20.68 41.60 24.44
CA VAL A 860 -21.87 41.42 23.60
C VAL A 860 -22.27 39.95 23.66
N VAL A 861 -23.46 39.68 24.17
CA VAL A 861 -24.02 38.32 24.27
C VAL A 861 -25.07 38.15 23.18
N MET A 862 -24.95 37.09 22.40
CA MET A 862 -25.91 36.74 21.35
C MET A 862 -26.35 35.30 21.54
N ALA A 863 -27.66 35.07 21.47
CA ALA A 863 -28.23 33.72 21.46
C ALA A 863 -28.92 33.47 20.13
N HIS A 864 -28.56 32.37 19.48
CA HIS A 864 -29.15 31.90 18.24
C HIS A 864 -29.84 30.56 18.46
N LYS A 865 -31.04 30.42 17.90
CA LYS A 865 -31.74 29.15 17.76
C LYS A 865 -31.36 28.53 16.41
N LEU A 866 -31.06 27.23 16.42
CA LEU A 866 -30.71 26.47 15.21
C LEU A 866 -31.97 26.17 14.39
N ALA A 867 -31.82 26.09 13.07
CA ALA A 867 -32.96 25.79 12.21
C ALA A 867 -33.59 24.43 12.53
N ASN A 868 -34.92 24.38 12.47
CA ASN A 868 -35.73 23.17 12.68
C ASN A 868 -35.49 22.46 14.03
N SER A 869 -35.12 23.21 15.07
CA SER A 869 -34.74 22.67 16.38
C SER A 869 -34.93 23.70 17.50
N GLU A 870 -35.11 23.25 18.74
CA GLU A 870 -35.04 24.05 19.97
C GLU A 870 -33.60 24.24 20.50
N ALA A 871 -32.61 23.63 19.85
CA ALA A 871 -31.20 23.81 20.22
C ALA A 871 -30.75 25.26 20.06
N THR A 872 -29.93 25.72 21.01
CA THR A 872 -29.42 27.09 21.05
C THR A 872 -27.90 27.14 21.14
N VAL A 873 -27.33 28.20 20.56
CA VAL A 873 -25.93 28.58 20.76
C VAL A 873 -25.90 29.98 21.32
N THR A 874 -25.24 30.15 22.45
CA THR A 874 -24.96 31.45 23.04
C THR A 874 -23.49 31.79 22.84
N GLN A 875 -23.22 32.94 22.24
CA GLN A 875 -21.87 33.47 22.02
C GLN A 875 -21.70 34.74 22.85
N THR A 876 -20.63 34.80 23.65
CA THR A 876 -20.25 36.00 24.41
C THR A 876 -18.95 36.55 23.87
N TYR A 877 -19.01 37.74 23.28
CA TYR A 877 -17.87 38.47 22.75
C TYR A 877 -17.37 39.45 23.79
N VAL A 878 -16.17 39.24 24.33
CA VAL A 878 -15.55 40.10 25.34
C VAL A 878 -14.36 40.83 24.73
N LEU A 879 -14.52 42.12 24.46
CA LEU A 879 -13.44 42.97 23.95
C LEU A 879 -12.65 43.59 25.11
N LEU A 880 -11.35 43.31 25.12
CA LEU A 880 -10.38 43.83 26.08
C LEU A 880 -9.77 45.16 25.62
N LYS A 881 -9.10 45.87 26.54
CA LYS A 881 -8.52 47.21 26.29
C LYS A 881 -7.40 47.23 25.25
N ASP A 882 -6.79 46.09 24.97
CA ASP A 882 -5.69 45.93 24.02
C ASP A 882 -6.14 45.53 22.61
N GLY A 883 -7.46 45.41 22.37
CA GLY A 883 -8.00 44.97 21.08
C GLY A 883 -8.23 43.47 20.96
N THR A 884 -7.87 42.69 22.00
CA THR A 884 -8.14 41.24 22.05
C THR A 884 -9.63 40.98 22.20
N LEU A 885 -10.16 40.11 21.35
CA LEU A 885 -11.55 39.64 21.39
C LEU A 885 -11.59 38.20 21.92
N GLN A 886 -12.08 38.00 23.13
CA GLN A 886 -12.40 36.65 23.63
C GLN A 886 -13.82 36.27 23.18
N VAL A 887 -14.00 35.03 22.74
CA VAL A 887 -15.28 34.49 22.29
C VAL A 887 -15.61 33.23 23.09
N ASP A 888 -16.60 33.32 23.96
CA ASP A 888 -17.11 32.19 24.73
C ASP A 888 -18.34 31.61 24.05
N HIS A 889 -18.36 30.29 23.88
CA HIS A 889 -19.46 29.56 23.26
C HIS A 889 -20.14 28.64 24.28
N HIS A 890 -21.47 28.62 24.24
CA HIS A 890 -22.28 27.65 24.98
C HIS A 890 -23.33 27.05 24.03
N PHE A 891 -23.21 25.75 23.78
CA PHE A 891 -24.19 24.99 22.99
C PHE A 891 -25.11 24.22 23.92
N GLN A 892 -26.41 24.42 23.75
CA GLN A 892 -27.45 23.71 24.47
C GLN A 892 -28.32 22.93 23.47
N PRO A 893 -28.23 21.59 23.44
CA PRO A 893 -29.02 20.77 22.52
C PRO A 893 -30.47 20.63 22.96
N GLU A 894 -31.33 20.18 22.05
CA GLU A 894 -32.61 19.57 22.38
C GLU A 894 -32.46 18.04 22.58
N ALA A 895 -33.49 17.37 23.10
CA ALA A 895 -33.47 15.92 23.29
C ALA A 895 -33.44 15.16 21.96
N ASN A 896 -32.78 13.98 21.95
CA ASN A 896 -32.76 13.04 20.82
C ASN A 896 -32.15 13.56 19.51
N MET A 897 -31.29 14.57 19.57
CA MET A 897 -30.54 15.01 18.39
C MET A 897 -29.51 13.97 17.93
N PRO A 898 -29.23 13.86 16.61
CA PRO A 898 -28.17 13.00 16.12
C PRO A 898 -26.79 13.50 16.55
N GLU A 899 -25.81 12.60 16.54
CA GLU A 899 -24.40 12.96 16.76
C GLU A 899 -23.92 14.03 15.74
N MET A 900 -22.94 14.84 16.14
CA MET A 900 -22.43 15.98 15.38
C MET A 900 -21.16 15.62 14.60
N PRO A 901 -21.03 16.01 13.31
CA PRO A 901 -19.77 15.93 12.59
C PRO A 901 -18.72 16.89 13.15
N ARG A 902 -19.15 18.11 13.50
CA ARG A 902 -18.30 19.19 14.01
C ARG A 902 -19.07 19.98 15.07
N LEU A 903 -18.33 20.58 16.00
CA LEU A 903 -18.81 21.64 16.89
C LEU A 903 -17.73 22.72 16.96
N GLY A 904 -17.94 23.80 16.21
CA GLY A 904 -16.94 24.84 16.03
C GLY A 904 -17.50 26.19 15.60
N TRP A 905 -16.61 27.04 15.12
CA TRP A 905 -16.84 28.40 14.69
C TRP A 905 -16.06 28.66 13.40
N GLN A 906 -16.72 29.23 12.39
CA GLN A 906 -16.14 29.45 11.07
C GLN A 906 -16.21 30.92 10.69
N LEU A 907 -15.17 31.40 10.02
CA LEU A 907 -15.06 32.75 9.48
C LEU A 907 -14.22 32.75 8.21
N GLN A 908 -14.29 33.82 7.43
CA GLN A 908 -13.36 34.05 6.32
C GLN A 908 -12.54 35.31 6.55
N ILE A 909 -11.29 35.27 6.14
CA ILE A 909 -10.35 36.39 6.18
C ILE A 909 -9.81 36.66 4.75
N PRO A 910 -9.27 37.85 4.46
CA PRO A 910 -8.62 38.13 3.18
C PRO A 910 -7.51 37.13 2.83
N SER A 911 -7.43 36.71 1.56
CA SER A 911 -6.45 35.72 1.07
C SER A 911 -4.99 36.17 1.17
N GLU A 912 -4.73 37.48 1.32
CA GLU A 912 -3.38 38.00 1.57
C GLU A 912 -2.76 37.49 2.88
N TYR A 913 -3.56 37.01 3.84
CA TYR A 913 -3.11 36.40 5.09
C TYR A 913 -2.73 34.91 4.91
N ASP A 914 -2.01 34.58 3.83
CA ASP A 914 -1.71 33.21 3.41
C ASP A 914 -0.63 32.52 4.26
N GLN A 915 0.12 33.24 5.11
CA GLN A 915 1.14 32.63 5.96
C GLN A 915 0.53 32.12 7.26
N ILE A 916 0.31 30.80 7.37
CA ILE A 916 -0.15 30.15 8.59
C ILE A 916 1.03 29.65 9.42
N GLN A 917 1.02 30.00 10.71
CA GLN A 917 1.88 29.43 11.73
C GLN A 917 1.03 28.86 12.87
N TRP A 918 1.36 27.70 13.42
CA TRP A 918 0.64 27.18 14.59
C TRP A 918 1.56 26.42 15.53
N PHE A 919 1.21 26.48 16.81
CA PHE A 919 1.78 25.62 17.83
C PHE A 919 0.75 24.59 18.28
N GLY A 920 1.02 23.32 17.97
CA GLY A 920 0.07 22.21 18.10
C GLY A 920 0.60 20.96 17.45
N ARG A 921 -0.24 19.94 17.26
CA ARG A 921 0.16 18.76 16.48
C ARG A 921 0.35 19.09 14.99
N GLY A 922 1.30 18.41 14.36
CA GLY A 922 1.60 18.58 12.93
C GLY A 922 2.83 17.78 12.49
N PRO A 923 3.42 18.09 11.32
CA PRO A 923 3.01 19.15 10.39
C PRO A 923 1.86 18.75 9.44
N LEU A 924 1.48 17.47 9.42
CA LEU A 924 0.36 16.99 8.61
C LEU A 924 -0.96 17.08 9.37
N GLU A 925 -2.05 16.88 8.64
CA GLU A 925 -3.39 16.83 9.22
C GLU A 925 -3.54 15.72 10.27
N SER A 926 -4.38 15.96 11.27
CA SER A 926 -4.69 15.06 12.36
C SER A 926 -6.14 15.22 12.81
N TYR A 927 -6.75 14.14 13.30
CA TYR A 927 -8.15 14.04 13.72
C TYR A 927 -8.25 13.32 15.07
N SER A 928 -9.44 13.30 15.67
CA SER A 928 -9.63 12.76 17.02
C SER A 928 -9.22 11.28 17.17
N ASP A 929 -9.37 10.50 16.10
CA ASP A 929 -8.97 9.09 15.96
C ASP A 929 -7.67 8.87 15.16
N LYS A 930 -7.01 9.94 14.71
CA LYS A 930 -5.77 9.89 13.92
C LYS A 930 -4.87 11.09 14.24
N LYS A 931 -4.16 11.04 15.37
CA LYS A 931 -3.31 12.17 15.83
C LYS A 931 -2.02 11.80 16.54
N THR A 932 -1.85 10.56 16.96
CA THR A 932 -0.70 10.19 17.82
C THR A 932 0.62 10.21 17.06
N GLY A 933 0.59 9.95 15.74
CA GLY A 933 1.75 10.13 14.86
C GLY A 933 2.11 11.59 14.54
N ALA A 934 1.33 12.57 15.02
CA ALA A 934 1.61 13.99 14.85
C ALA A 934 2.07 14.61 16.19
N PHE A 935 3.35 14.98 16.28
CA PHE A 935 3.93 15.59 17.47
C PHE A 935 3.62 17.08 17.56
N PHE A 936 3.60 17.61 18.79
CA PHE A 936 3.55 19.03 19.07
C PHE A 936 4.81 19.71 18.56
N GLY A 937 4.62 20.78 17.81
CA GLY A 937 5.69 21.59 17.26
C GLY A 937 5.16 22.96 16.85
N ASN A 938 6.06 23.82 16.40
CA ASN A 938 5.72 25.11 15.81
C ASN A 938 5.99 25.01 14.31
N TYR A 939 4.90 24.98 13.56
CA TYR A 939 4.91 24.70 12.13
C TYR A 939 4.47 25.94 11.38
N GLN A 940 5.03 26.15 10.19
CA GLN A 940 4.71 27.27 9.32
C GLN A 940 4.60 26.81 7.87
N LYS A 941 3.55 27.25 7.17
CA LYS A 941 3.30 26.98 5.74
C LYS A 941 2.49 28.12 5.12
N SER A 942 2.37 28.13 3.79
CA SER A 942 1.24 28.83 3.17
C SER A 942 -0.05 28.01 3.31
N VAL A 943 -1.21 28.66 3.35
CA VAL A 943 -2.51 27.98 3.41
C VAL A 943 -2.71 27.09 2.18
N LYS A 944 -2.24 27.54 1.01
CA LYS A 944 -2.25 26.72 -0.23
C LYS A 944 -1.43 25.43 -0.12
N ASN A 945 -0.24 25.49 0.47
CA ASN A 945 0.66 24.33 0.60
C ASN A 945 0.34 23.43 1.81
N ASP A 946 -0.45 23.93 2.75
CA ASP A 946 -0.98 23.15 3.86
C ASP A 946 -2.22 22.34 3.47
N PHE A 947 -2.98 22.81 2.46
CA PHE A 947 -4.16 22.10 1.96
C PHE A 947 -3.81 20.72 1.40
N THR A 948 -4.46 19.68 1.91
CA THR A 948 -4.27 18.31 1.38
C THR A 948 -5.21 18.06 0.21
N TYR A 949 -4.65 17.99 -1.00
CA TYR A 949 -5.37 17.76 -2.25
C TYR A 949 -5.69 16.27 -2.46
N TYR A 950 -6.73 15.79 -1.79
CA TYR A 950 -7.38 14.51 -2.12
C TYR A 950 -7.98 14.57 -3.53
N VAL A 951 -7.96 13.45 -4.27
CA VAL A 951 -8.43 13.36 -5.66
C VAL A 951 -9.88 13.79 -5.77
N ARG A 952 -10.73 13.25 -4.88
CA ARG A 952 -12.01 13.83 -4.54
C ARG A 952 -11.78 14.83 -3.40
N PRO A 953 -11.98 16.14 -3.62
CA PRO A 953 -11.91 17.11 -2.54
C PRO A 953 -12.86 16.76 -1.38
N GLN A 954 -12.35 16.88 -0.16
CA GLN A 954 -13.07 16.54 1.06
C GLN A 954 -12.48 17.27 2.27
N GLU A 955 -13.08 17.09 3.47
CA GLU A 955 -12.50 17.58 4.72
C GLU A 955 -11.03 17.17 4.83
N SER A 956 -10.18 18.15 5.08
CA SER A 956 -8.73 18.01 5.07
C SER A 956 -8.06 19.08 5.93
N SER A 957 -6.78 18.90 6.20
CA SER A 957 -5.89 19.93 6.77
C SER A 957 -6.24 20.34 8.21
N ASN A 958 -7.10 19.57 8.89
CA ASN A 958 -7.39 19.77 10.31
C ASN A 958 -6.12 19.50 11.15
N LYS A 959 -5.87 20.34 12.15
CA LYS A 959 -4.85 20.10 13.17
C LYS A 959 -5.56 19.88 14.49
N ALA A 960 -5.48 18.67 15.04
CA ALA A 960 -5.99 18.38 16.36
C ALA A 960 -5.03 18.92 17.44
N GLU A 961 -5.57 19.36 18.57
CA GLU A 961 -4.80 19.81 19.73
C GLU A 961 -3.78 20.92 19.39
N VAL A 962 -4.29 22.03 18.89
CA VAL A 962 -3.56 23.28 18.70
C VAL A 962 -3.74 24.16 19.93
N TYR A 963 -2.71 24.87 20.36
CA TYR A 963 -2.77 25.86 21.45
C TYR A 963 -2.96 27.28 20.93
N TRP A 964 -2.28 27.60 19.82
CA TRP A 964 -2.49 28.83 19.08
C TRP A 964 -2.19 28.63 17.59
N ALA A 965 -2.90 29.38 16.76
CA ALA A 965 -2.66 29.49 15.32
C ALA A 965 -2.65 30.96 14.91
N GLU A 966 -1.88 31.31 13.89
CA GLU A 966 -1.63 32.68 13.49
C GLU A 966 -1.59 32.75 11.96
N LEU A 967 -2.25 33.74 11.37
CA LEU A 967 -2.25 33.99 9.94
C LEU A 967 -1.81 35.42 9.67
N ARG A 968 -0.84 35.59 8.76
CA ARG A 968 -0.21 36.89 8.47
C ARG A 968 -0.08 37.18 6.99
N ASP A 969 -0.10 38.47 6.67
CA ASP A 969 0.27 39.03 5.37
C ASP A 969 1.79 39.20 5.26
N SER A 970 2.26 39.61 4.09
CA SER A 970 3.69 39.85 3.83
C SER A 970 4.30 41.00 4.65
N ASN A 971 3.48 41.82 5.32
CA ASN A 971 3.92 42.91 6.19
C ASN A 971 3.79 42.53 7.69
N GLY A 972 3.58 41.25 8.00
CA GLY A 972 3.45 40.76 9.37
C GLY A 972 2.11 41.09 10.04
N ARG A 973 1.14 41.69 9.34
CA ARG A 973 -0.19 41.97 9.90
C ARG A 973 -1.08 40.75 9.80
N GLY A 974 -1.96 40.53 10.78
CA GLY A 974 -3.00 39.53 10.67
C GLY A 974 -3.67 39.20 11.99
N LEU A 975 -3.98 37.91 12.20
CA LEU A 975 -4.76 37.42 13.32
C LEU A 975 -4.08 36.24 13.99
N ARG A 976 -3.99 36.28 15.32
CA ARG A 976 -3.64 35.13 16.16
C ARG A 976 -4.88 34.64 16.89
N ILE A 977 -5.09 33.35 16.86
CA ILE A 977 -6.13 32.63 17.58
C ILE A 977 -5.44 31.87 18.71
N GLU A 978 -5.80 32.19 19.95
CA GLU A 978 -5.26 31.55 21.16
C GLU A 978 -6.38 30.82 21.90
N PHE A 979 -6.18 29.54 22.19
CA PHE A 979 -7.21 28.72 22.84
C PHE A 979 -7.15 28.79 24.35
N VAL A 980 -8.32 28.84 25.00
CA VAL A 980 -8.43 29.09 26.43
C VAL A 980 -8.75 27.78 27.17
N GLY A 981 -7.91 27.44 28.15
CA GLY A 981 -8.10 26.32 29.07
C GLY A 981 -7.67 24.96 28.52
N HIS A 982 -7.87 24.68 27.23
CA HIS A 982 -7.45 23.44 26.58
C HIS A 982 -7.21 23.68 25.08
N PRO A 983 -6.36 22.86 24.43
CA PRO A 983 -6.13 22.99 23.00
C PRO A 983 -7.37 22.60 22.19
N LEU A 984 -7.62 23.32 21.10
CA LEU A 984 -8.74 23.09 20.17
C LEU A 984 -8.24 22.53 18.83
N SER A 985 -9.14 22.27 17.88
CA SER A 985 -8.74 21.96 16.50
C SER A 985 -8.83 23.19 15.60
N PHE A 986 -7.95 23.23 14.60
CA PHE A 986 -7.84 24.36 13.68
C PHE A 986 -7.61 23.91 12.24
N SER A 987 -8.18 24.61 11.27
CA SER A 987 -7.84 24.46 9.85
C SER A 987 -8.01 25.78 9.10
N ALA A 988 -7.22 25.99 8.06
CA ALA A 988 -7.36 27.09 7.12
C ALA A 988 -7.42 26.54 5.69
N TRP A 989 -8.36 27.01 4.88
CA TRP A 989 -8.53 26.57 3.49
C TRP A 989 -8.54 27.74 2.53
N PRO A 990 -7.91 27.62 1.34
CA PRO A 990 -7.98 28.63 0.30
C PRO A 990 -9.27 28.50 -0.55
N PHE A 991 -10.26 27.77 -0.05
CA PHE A 991 -11.53 27.41 -0.67
C PHE A 991 -12.67 27.57 0.35
N THR A 992 -13.91 27.66 -0.13
CA THR A 992 -15.09 27.59 0.74
C THR A 992 -15.44 26.15 1.10
N GLN A 993 -16.18 25.96 2.20
CA GLN A 993 -16.69 24.65 2.59
C GLN A 993 -17.58 24.04 1.48
N GLU A 994 -18.38 24.88 0.82
CA GLU A 994 -19.28 24.51 -0.26
C GLU A 994 -18.54 24.06 -1.52
N GLN A 995 -17.42 24.71 -1.87
CA GLN A 995 -16.57 24.28 -2.98
C GLN A 995 -15.99 22.89 -2.73
N ILE A 996 -15.41 22.66 -1.54
CA ILE A 996 -14.82 21.36 -1.18
C ILE A 996 -15.90 20.27 -1.19
N GLU A 997 -17.10 20.54 -0.66
CA GLU A 997 -18.18 19.55 -0.60
C GLU A 997 -18.76 19.21 -1.99
N LYS A 998 -18.80 20.18 -2.91
CA LYS A 998 -19.39 19.98 -4.24
C LYS A 998 -18.42 19.34 -5.24
N ALA A 999 -17.13 19.61 -5.08
CA ALA A 999 -16.14 19.19 -6.06
C ALA A 999 -15.92 17.67 -6.04
N ASN A 1000 -15.90 17.06 -7.22
CA ASN A 1000 -15.50 15.67 -7.38
C ASN A 1000 -14.04 15.52 -7.81
N ARG A 1001 -13.41 16.62 -8.23
CA ARG A 1001 -12.06 16.67 -8.79
C ARG A 1001 -11.32 17.91 -8.32
N ILE A 1002 -9.99 17.81 -8.22
CA ILE A 1002 -9.11 18.92 -7.80
C ILE A 1002 -9.23 20.10 -8.77
N GLU A 1003 -9.44 19.85 -10.06
CA GLU A 1003 -9.60 20.88 -11.09
C GLU A 1003 -10.80 21.81 -10.81
N GLU A 1004 -11.85 21.30 -10.17
CA GLU A 1004 -13.10 22.05 -9.90
C GLU A 1004 -12.96 23.08 -8.76
N LEU A 1005 -11.89 23.00 -7.96
CA LEU A 1005 -11.61 23.95 -6.89
C LEU A 1005 -11.04 25.26 -7.44
N ILE A 1006 -11.65 26.39 -7.12
CA ILE A 1006 -11.19 27.72 -7.54
C ILE A 1006 -10.66 28.46 -6.31
N PHE A 1007 -9.41 28.92 -6.38
CA PHE A 1007 -8.83 29.72 -5.30
C PHE A 1007 -9.67 30.97 -5.06
N GLU A 1008 -10.06 31.18 -3.80
CA GLU A 1008 -10.88 32.30 -3.38
C GLU A 1008 -10.02 33.53 -3.06
N GLU A 1009 -10.63 34.72 -3.12
CA GLU A 1009 -10.02 35.95 -2.57
C GLU A 1009 -10.03 35.96 -1.03
N THR A 1010 -10.52 34.89 -0.41
CA THR A 1010 -10.62 34.71 1.05
C THR A 1010 -10.04 33.35 1.48
N ILE A 1011 -9.65 33.26 2.74
CA ILE A 1011 -9.28 32.02 3.42
C ILE A 1011 -10.38 31.67 4.41
N THR A 1012 -10.92 30.45 4.32
CA THR A 1012 -11.87 29.91 5.29
C THR A 1012 -11.13 29.36 6.50
N LEU A 1013 -11.43 29.88 7.69
CA LEU A 1013 -10.88 29.40 8.95
C LEU A 1013 -11.94 28.62 9.73
N ASN A 1014 -11.55 27.46 10.26
CA ASN A 1014 -12.37 26.67 11.19
C ASN A 1014 -11.67 26.59 12.55
N ILE A 1015 -12.39 26.97 13.60
CA ILE A 1015 -11.98 26.90 14.99
C ILE A 1015 -12.92 25.93 15.70
N ASP A 1016 -12.47 24.71 15.93
CA ASP A 1016 -13.32 23.60 16.33
C ASP A 1016 -13.03 23.19 17.78
N TYR A 1017 -14.06 23.19 18.63
CA TYR A 1017 -13.93 22.54 19.93
C TYR A 1017 -13.74 21.04 19.76
N LYS A 1018 -14.58 20.43 18.92
CA LYS A 1018 -14.51 19.02 18.56
C LYS A 1018 -14.88 18.81 17.11
N GLN A 1019 -14.17 17.88 16.47
CA GLN A 1019 -14.55 17.28 15.19
C GLN A 1019 -14.54 15.75 15.36
N MET A 1020 -15.55 15.07 14.81
CA MET A 1020 -15.59 13.60 14.88
C MET A 1020 -14.41 13.01 14.11
N GLY A 1021 -14.07 11.75 14.40
CA GLY A 1021 -12.99 11.05 13.72
C GLY A 1021 -13.19 10.93 12.20
N VAL A 1022 -12.21 10.35 11.51
CA VAL A 1022 -12.32 10.04 10.08
C VAL A 1022 -12.80 8.62 9.80
N GLY A 1023 -12.72 7.71 10.78
CA GLY A 1023 -13.09 6.31 10.60
C GLY A 1023 -12.17 5.60 9.60
N GLY A 1024 -12.65 4.51 9.00
CA GLY A 1024 -11.89 3.76 7.99
C GLY A 1024 -11.69 2.28 8.26
N ASP A 1025 -12.54 1.64 9.08
CA ASP A 1025 -12.58 0.16 9.11
C ASP A 1025 -12.87 -0.39 7.71
N ASN A 1026 -13.78 0.28 6.98
CA ASN A 1026 -14.00 0.16 5.55
C ASN A 1026 -14.47 1.51 4.94
N THR A 1027 -14.84 1.52 3.66
CA THR A 1027 -15.38 2.72 2.97
C THR A 1027 -16.61 2.40 2.11
N TRP A 1028 -17.52 1.53 2.58
CA TRP A 1028 -18.75 1.21 1.81
C TRP A 1028 -20.01 0.97 2.64
N ASN A 1029 -19.94 0.97 3.98
CA ASN A 1029 -21.13 0.80 4.82
C ASN A 1029 -21.07 1.62 6.13
N LEU A 1030 -21.98 1.33 7.07
CA LEU A 1030 -22.05 2.03 8.35
C LEU A 1030 -20.82 1.82 9.26
N ASP A 1031 -20.00 0.82 9.02
CA ASP A 1031 -18.78 0.57 9.78
C ASP A 1031 -17.62 1.47 9.33
N ALA A 1032 -17.76 2.18 8.19
CA ALA A 1032 -16.85 3.25 7.79
C ALA A 1032 -16.81 4.42 8.79
N ARG A 1033 -17.81 4.51 9.69
CA ARG A 1033 -17.88 5.56 10.71
C ARG A 1033 -16.72 5.46 11.70
N PRO A 1034 -16.31 6.59 12.30
CA PRO A 1034 -15.44 6.54 13.48
C PRO A 1034 -16.04 5.64 14.55
N HIS A 1035 -15.21 4.97 15.37
CA HIS A 1035 -15.72 4.25 16.53
C HIS A 1035 -16.40 5.21 17.52
N GLU A 1036 -17.29 4.69 18.37
CA GLU A 1036 -18.14 5.51 19.26
C GLU A 1036 -17.35 6.52 20.10
N ALA A 1037 -16.17 6.14 20.58
CA ALA A 1037 -15.27 7.00 21.37
C ALA A 1037 -14.84 8.30 20.65
N PHE A 1038 -14.91 8.32 19.32
CA PHE A 1038 -14.48 9.44 18.47
C PHE A 1038 -15.66 10.17 17.80
N ARG A 1039 -16.89 9.88 18.23
CA ARG A 1039 -18.11 10.59 17.78
C ARG A 1039 -18.49 11.68 18.77
N ILE A 1040 -19.23 12.67 18.31
CA ILE A 1040 -19.64 13.81 19.15
C ILE A 1040 -21.13 13.72 19.46
N GLY A 1041 -21.49 13.29 20.66
CA GLY A 1041 -22.87 13.36 21.11
C GLY A 1041 -23.40 14.80 21.24
N ALA A 1042 -24.66 15.01 20.92
CA ALA A 1042 -25.39 16.26 21.11
C ALA A 1042 -25.75 16.45 22.60
N LYS A 1043 -24.78 16.90 23.39
CA LYS A 1043 -24.92 17.25 24.81
C LYS A 1043 -24.51 18.71 25.04
N PRO A 1044 -24.82 19.32 26.21
CA PRO A 1044 -24.34 20.66 26.51
C PRO A 1044 -22.81 20.73 26.42
N HIS A 1045 -22.30 21.73 25.71
CA HIS A 1045 -20.86 21.95 25.52
C HIS A 1045 -20.53 23.43 25.70
N ALA A 1046 -19.32 23.72 26.20
CA ALA A 1046 -18.80 25.08 26.30
C ALA A 1046 -17.31 25.10 25.95
N TYR A 1047 -16.89 26.13 25.24
CA TYR A 1047 -15.49 26.34 24.88
C TYR A 1047 -15.21 27.83 24.64
N SER A 1048 -13.93 28.22 24.67
CA SER A 1048 -13.53 29.62 24.56
C SER A 1048 -12.18 29.74 23.85
N PHE A 1049 -12.03 30.85 23.13
CA PHE A 1049 -10.77 31.23 22.48
C PHE A 1049 -10.67 32.75 22.39
N LYS A 1050 -9.48 33.25 22.09
CA LYS A 1050 -9.20 34.66 21.86
C LYS A 1050 -8.75 34.87 20.43
N ILE A 1051 -9.13 36.01 19.87
CA ILE A 1051 -8.64 36.54 18.62
C ILE A 1051 -7.84 37.80 18.95
N ILE A 1052 -6.59 37.81 18.55
CA ILE A 1052 -5.61 38.86 18.85
C ILE A 1052 -5.12 39.40 17.51
N PRO A 1053 -5.39 40.67 17.18
CA PRO A 1053 -4.78 41.31 16.03
C PRO A 1053 -3.27 41.38 16.23
N VAL A 1054 -2.49 40.98 15.22
CA VAL A 1054 -1.01 40.97 15.28
C VAL A 1054 -0.42 41.83 14.18
N LYS A 1055 0.74 42.42 14.48
CA LYS A 1055 1.57 43.25 13.60
C LYS A 1055 2.99 43.21 14.15
N ASP A 1056 3.99 43.21 13.28
CA ASP A 1056 5.41 43.21 13.65
C ASP A 1056 5.88 44.56 14.23
#